data_AF-A0A6G0XU20-F1
#
_entry.id   AF-A0A6G0XU20-F1
#
_cell.length_a   1.000
_cell.length_b   1.000
_cell.length_c   1.000
_cell.angle_alpha   90.00
_cell.angle_beta   90.00
_cell.angle_gamma   90.00
#
_symmetry.space_group_name_H-M   'P 1'
#
loop_
_entity.id
_entity.type
_entity.pdbx_description
1 polymer ?
#
loop_
_entity_poly.entity_id
_entity_poly.type
_entity_poly.pdbx_seq_one_letter_code
_entity_poly.pdbx_strand_id
1 'polypeptide(L)'
;MLRILGRRGSRRIFHRLAPILQHEAPLLRREMITSRYFHKTTLLGRSDAIESMYQKKTPLEHVLLRPGMYIGSVESTKESLWIWSEKEQCMVQQTLEFVPALYKIFDEILVNAVDNKVRDESMSRLEVDIQPGNKKKPPRISIFNDGKGIPVQFHKAEQVYVPELVLGHLLTGSNFNDSTARLTGGRHGYGAKLTNIFSTEFIVETGDAKAKKRYKQVWKNNMRERGEPVIEAYDGPNFTHITFSPDLDKFHMSTLTSDMVAVLSKRVVDVAGCLPGVDVKLNGAPVHLSGFESYIQAFEGATTTDASPALYAKVNKRWEVGVLPSDVGFTQVSFVNGMTTTRGGTHVQAVLEQIVRRVADAVQTRHRDLNSLQVSQIKPHIALFVKCLIENPTFDSQMKECLTSKPEMYGSSCVLTDKFLRQVVTSSGIVERVIAAVKTKHRTALIKKVAKKAVQVPKLEDANWAGSGRANECTLILTEGDSAKALAVAGLSVVGRDSYGVFPLRGKFLNVRDATDAQLTKNSEFGHLCTILGLKPGIKYDTDDERATLRYGHVMIMTDQDHDGSHIKGLLLNLFHKFWPSLLETGYVSAFLTPLLKVHTGKEIIPFFSVPEYEAWKTEHPQQKHHVKYYKGLGTSTSKEGKEYFQALADHQVGFTWKSPEDGDALAMVFSKDRVAERKVWLSQSNPRDFIFERLSEMPLGQFVHSELIQFSHADNIRSIPNVIDGLKPSQRKVLFACFRRNLTKEMKVAQLAGYCAEHTAYHHGEASLHSTIINMAQDFVGSNNVPLLVPSGQFGTRLQGGKDAASPRYIFTYLQPHARLIFPAADEPLLNYVEDDGQTVEPEYYVPILPMLLVNGADGIGTGWSTNVPCHHPIELIDRLLERFENKDKSAPCEPWIKGFHGPVVKRENGFMTEGVIKVLHDKKKSWTLEISELPLGKSIEDYKSFLWGLVAAKKIQSFTEHHTDQTVCFHVVVLKEDSSLLNENVDWVKWFKLESNVNTTNMHAFDAAGKLQKYASSEEILDAFYPIRLELYERRKKFLVEKTSCEVKRLENRVRFVQVMVSTDSDLRSMWSSRPTKAQVVARLRAEGYDTIGALRDANDEVSDSPENDFDYLLKTSFLQFTEEYTTKLQGDLETKLRELTRLDATSAVEMWKEELLALKRALLATDPQYQYNHQ
;
A
#
# COMPACT_ATOMS: atom_id res chain seq x y z
N MET A 1 -31.80 29.72 29.84
CA MET A 1 -32.16 29.49 31.26
C MET A 1 -31.14 28.50 31.82
N LEU A 2 -30.41 28.79 32.89
CA LEU A 2 -30.78 28.93 34.32
C LEU A 2 -31.07 27.60 35.03
N ARG A 3 -30.47 27.48 36.22
CA ARG A 3 -30.37 26.32 37.14
C ARG A 3 -31.73 25.76 37.56
N ILE A 4 -31.76 24.49 38.04
CA ILE A 4 -32.07 24.17 39.45
C ILE A 4 -31.72 22.70 39.85
N LEU A 5 -31.51 22.54 41.16
CA LEU A 5 -31.01 21.48 42.04
C LEU A 5 -31.44 19.99 41.81
N GLY A 6 -30.53 19.06 42.17
CA GLY A 6 -30.81 17.63 42.44
C GLY A 6 -29.71 16.94 43.28
N ARG A 7 -30.06 16.34 44.43
CA ARG A 7 -29.17 15.68 45.44
C ARG A 7 -28.77 14.24 44.99
N ARG A 8 -27.75 13.52 45.51
CA ARG A 8 -26.61 13.69 46.49
C ARG A 8 -25.65 12.47 46.29
N GLY A 9 -24.34 12.58 46.62
CA GLY A 9 -23.42 11.40 46.52
C GLY A 9 -21.97 11.56 47.05
N SER A 10 -21.79 11.52 48.37
CA SER A 10 -20.57 11.30 49.20
C SER A 10 -19.11 11.39 48.67
N ARG A 11 -18.34 12.24 49.39
CA ARG A 11 -16.90 12.14 49.79
C ARG A 11 -15.79 12.36 48.73
N ARG A 12 -14.67 12.98 49.18
CA ARG A 12 -13.68 13.71 48.35
C ARG A 12 -12.48 14.20 49.22
N ILE A 13 -11.32 14.50 48.59
CA ILE A 13 -10.37 15.62 48.90
C ILE A 13 -9.48 15.49 50.19
N PHE A 14 -8.18 15.88 50.28
CA PHE A 14 -7.14 16.33 49.30
C PHE A 14 -5.70 16.46 49.92
N HIS A 15 -4.71 16.86 49.08
CA HIS A 15 -3.53 17.79 49.23
C HIS A 15 -2.96 18.23 50.62
N ARG A 16 -1.76 18.82 50.78
CA ARG A 16 -0.52 19.12 49.98
C ARG A 16 0.59 19.63 50.95
N LEU A 17 1.86 19.45 50.58
CA LEU A 17 3.03 20.30 50.92
C LEU A 17 3.45 20.46 52.42
N ALA A 18 4.70 20.91 52.61
CA ALA A 18 5.41 21.17 53.88
C ALA A 18 5.29 22.68 54.29
N PRO A 19 5.85 23.23 55.41
CA PRO A 19 7.09 22.79 56.09
C PRO A 19 7.30 23.05 57.63
N ILE A 20 8.36 22.42 58.19
CA ILE A 20 9.37 22.95 59.16
C ILE A 20 9.01 23.28 60.65
N LEU A 21 9.98 22.99 61.56
CA LEU A 21 10.08 23.29 63.03
C LEU A 21 9.07 22.60 63.99
N GLN A 22 9.33 22.35 65.29
CA GLN A 22 10.54 21.96 66.06
C GLN A 22 10.09 21.47 67.48
N HIS A 23 11.03 21.00 68.34
CA HIS A 23 10.82 20.58 69.76
C HIS A 23 9.93 19.32 69.99
N GLU A 24 10.06 18.54 71.07
CA GLU A 24 11.25 18.07 71.82
C GLU A 24 10.90 16.79 72.62
N ALA A 25 11.84 16.26 73.40
CA ALA A 25 11.70 15.05 74.25
C ALA A 25 10.96 15.36 75.60
N PRO A 26 10.73 14.42 76.57
CA PRO A 26 11.39 13.12 76.75
C PRO A 26 10.59 11.92 77.36
N LEU A 27 11.25 10.75 77.30
CA LEU A 27 11.37 9.65 78.28
C LEU A 27 10.24 9.35 79.30
N LEU A 28 9.89 8.06 79.44
CA LEU A 28 10.31 7.24 80.61
C LEU A 28 10.14 5.71 80.39
N ARG A 29 10.68 4.89 81.32
CA ARG A 29 10.85 3.43 81.19
C ARG A 29 9.91 2.60 82.08
N ARG A 30 9.67 1.34 81.67
CA ARG A 30 9.91 0.06 82.42
C ARG A 30 9.69 -1.11 81.43
N GLU A 31 10.53 -2.13 81.28
CA GLU A 31 11.06 -3.14 82.24
C GLU A 31 9.93 -4.00 82.84
N MET A 32 9.95 -5.34 82.88
CA MET A 32 10.93 -6.37 82.44
C MET A 32 10.13 -7.66 81.99
N ILE A 33 10.49 -8.97 82.02
CA ILE A 33 11.57 -9.74 82.67
C ILE A 33 11.87 -11.11 81.96
N THR A 34 13.10 -11.34 81.47
CA THR A 34 13.78 -12.69 81.35
C THR A 34 13.21 -13.77 80.38
N SER A 35 13.89 -14.92 80.06
CA SER A 35 15.08 -15.56 80.66
C SER A 35 15.94 -16.43 79.69
N ARG A 36 17.28 -16.24 79.76
CA ARG A 36 18.37 -17.27 79.74
C ARG A 36 18.62 -18.13 78.48
N TYR A 37 19.80 -18.67 78.17
CA TYR A 37 21.26 -18.55 78.53
C TYR A 37 22.01 -19.54 77.58
N PHE A 38 23.30 -19.50 77.22
CA PHE A 38 24.47 -18.58 77.28
C PHE A 38 25.20 -18.74 75.90
N HIS A 39 26.06 -17.88 75.34
CA HIS A 39 27.13 -16.97 75.79
C HIS A 39 28.52 -17.63 76.04
N LYS A 40 29.51 -17.22 75.25
CA LYS A 40 30.95 -17.35 75.54
C LYS A 40 31.67 -16.11 74.96
N THR A 41 32.41 -15.39 75.80
CA THR A 41 32.90 -14.03 75.51
C THR A 41 34.43 -14.01 75.49
N THR A 42 35.06 -13.32 74.54
CA THR A 42 36.51 -13.06 74.60
C THR A 42 36.92 -11.72 73.97
N LEU A 43 37.35 -10.79 74.82
CA LEU A 43 38.22 -9.62 74.56
C LEU A 43 37.78 -8.49 73.62
N LEU A 44 38.35 -7.30 73.88
CA LEU A 44 38.08 -6.05 73.17
C LEU A 44 38.94 -5.95 71.90
N GLY A 45 38.31 -5.57 70.78
CA GLY A 45 39.00 -5.00 69.63
C GLY A 45 39.21 -3.49 69.81
N ARG A 46 40.30 -2.95 69.25
CA ARG A 46 40.57 -1.50 69.29
C ARG A 46 39.54 -0.73 68.46
N SER A 47 39.38 0.57 68.75
CA SER A 47 38.97 1.50 67.71
C SER A 47 39.97 1.39 66.57
N ASP A 48 39.52 1.09 65.36
CA ASP A 48 40.35 1.26 64.17
C ASP A 48 40.79 2.73 64.10
N ALA A 49 42.08 2.93 63.85
CA ALA A 49 42.65 4.26 63.78
C ALA A 49 42.34 4.89 62.41
N ILE A 50 42.51 6.21 62.28
CA ILE A 50 42.31 6.89 60.99
C ILE A 50 43.26 6.29 59.93
N GLU A 51 44.45 5.86 60.38
CA GLU A 51 45.50 5.21 59.60
C GLU A 51 45.13 3.80 59.08
N SER A 52 44.22 3.07 59.74
CA SER A 52 43.72 1.78 59.22
C SER A 52 42.50 1.94 58.31
N MET A 53 41.73 3.02 58.45
CA MET A 53 40.66 3.38 57.50
C MET A 53 41.21 3.97 56.19
N TYR A 54 42.15 4.91 56.25
CA TYR A 54 42.64 5.66 55.08
C TYR A 54 44.02 5.15 54.60
N GLN A 55 44.01 4.05 53.85
CA GLN A 55 45.23 3.37 53.43
C GLN A 55 45.72 3.82 52.03
N LYS A 56 46.95 4.35 51.94
CA LYS A 56 47.66 4.49 50.66
C LYS A 56 48.24 3.14 50.23
N LYS A 57 48.03 2.75 48.96
CA LYS A 57 48.60 1.54 48.35
C LYS A 57 49.58 1.90 47.23
N THR A 58 50.58 1.05 47.02
CA THR A 58 51.41 1.08 45.81
C THR A 58 50.61 0.64 44.58
N PRO A 59 51.04 0.98 43.34
CA PRO A 59 50.37 0.51 42.13
C PRO A 59 50.29 -1.03 42.04
N LEU A 60 51.33 -1.75 42.48
CA LEU A 60 51.35 -3.21 42.51
C LEU A 60 50.32 -3.80 43.47
N GLU A 61 50.24 -3.28 44.70
CA GLU A 61 49.21 -3.68 45.66
C GLU A 61 47.80 -3.35 45.16
N HIS A 62 47.60 -2.20 44.52
CA HIS A 62 46.30 -1.81 43.99
C HIS A 62 45.83 -2.75 42.86
N VAL A 63 46.73 -3.14 41.95
CA VAL A 63 46.45 -4.13 40.90
C VAL A 63 46.01 -5.46 41.51
N LEU A 64 46.73 -5.96 42.52
CA LEU A 64 46.41 -7.22 43.21
C LEU A 64 45.14 -7.14 44.08
N LEU A 65 44.82 -5.97 44.64
CA LEU A 65 43.63 -5.75 45.48
C LEU A 65 42.36 -5.50 44.66
N ARG A 66 42.49 -4.99 43.42
CA ARG A 66 41.37 -4.64 42.53
C ARG A 66 41.58 -5.19 41.10
N PRO A 67 41.76 -6.53 40.93
CA PRO A 67 42.01 -7.15 39.61
C PRO A 67 40.97 -6.79 38.55
N GLY A 68 39.70 -6.64 38.95
CA GLY A 68 38.57 -6.23 38.10
C GLY A 68 38.79 -4.97 37.27
N MET A 69 39.64 -4.04 37.73
CA MET A 69 39.94 -2.81 37.00
C MET A 69 41.01 -2.97 35.90
N TYR A 70 41.78 -4.07 35.92
CA TYR A 70 42.97 -4.27 35.08
C TYR A 70 42.88 -5.50 34.17
N ILE A 71 42.42 -6.62 34.72
CA ILE A 71 42.33 -7.93 34.04
C ILE A 71 40.90 -8.48 33.98
N GLY A 72 39.94 -7.87 34.66
CA GLY A 72 38.54 -8.32 34.66
C GLY A 72 38.22 -9.25 35.84
N SER A 73 37.11 -9.99 35.75
CA SER A 73 36.62 -10.82 36.85
C SER A 73 37.55 -11.99 37.16
N VAL A 74 37.97 -12.10 38.43
CA VAL A 74 38.63 -13.30 38.97
C VAL A 74 37.63 -14.38 39.41
N GLU A 75 36.33 -14.04 39.48
CA GLU A 75 35.26 -15.02 39.68
C GLU A 75 35.00 -15.82 38.41
N SER A 76 34.62 -17.09 38.59
CA SER A 76 34.19 -18.00 37.52
C SER A 76 32.91 -17.50 36.81
N THR A 77 32.86 -17.62 35.49
CA THR A 77 31.73 -17.23 34.65
C THR A 77 31.32 -18.36 33.70
N LYS A 78 30.01 -18.51 33.47
CA LYS A 78 29.45 -19.49 32.53
C LYS A 78 28.85 -18.79 31.31
N GLU A 79 29.43 -19.02 30.14
CA GLU A 79 29.01 -18.42 28.88
C GLU A 79 28.93 -19.47 27.77
N SER A 80 28.03 -19.29 26.80
CA SER A 80 28.04 -20.07 25.55
C SER A 80 29.08 -19.47 24.62
N LEU A 81 30.14 -20.22 24.34
CA LEU A 81 31.26 -19.78 23.52
C LEU A 81 31.43 -20.70 22.32
N TRP A 82 31.89 -20.12 21.21
CA TRP A 82 32.40 -20.89 20.08
C TRP A 82 33.74 -21.54 20.48
N ILE A 83 33.85 -22.85 20.33
CA ILE A 83 35.07 -23.63 20.50
C ILE A 83 35.39 -24.46 19.25
N TRP A 84 36.68 -24.72 19.05
CA TRP A 84 37.16 -25.63 18.02
C TRP A 84 36.91 -27.08 18.44
N SER A 85 36.19 -27.84 17.60
CA SER A 85 36.00 -29.28 17.77
C SER A 85 37.05 -30.04 16.97
N GLU A 86 38.00 -30.67 17.65
CA GLU A 86 39.00 -31.53 16.98
C GLU A 86 38.37 -32.74 16.25
N LYS A 87 37.20 -33.21 16.73
CA LYS A 87 36.48 -34.34 16.11
C LYS A 87 35.80 -33.97 14.80
N GLU A 88 35.14 -32.80 14.75
CA GLU A 88 34.38 -32.36 13.57
C GLU A 88 35.19 -31.39 12.67
N GLN A 89 36.37 -30.93 13.11
CA GLN A 89 37.21 -29.93 12.45
C GLN A 89 36.48 -28.59 12.15
N CYS A 90 35.54 -28.22 13.02
CA CYS A 90 34.72 -27.01 12.89
C CYS A 90 34.50 -26.31 14.25
N MET A 91 33.89 -25.13 14.21
CA MET A 91 33.50 -24.37 15.39
C MET A 91 32.11 -24.79 15.87
N VAL A 92 31.97 -25.11 17.15
CA VAL A 92 30.71 -25.49 17.80
C VAL A 92 30.43 -24.59 19.00
N GLN A 93 29.16 -24.33 19.33
CA GLN A 93 28.82 -23.65 20.58
C GLN A 93 28.81 -24.64 21.75
N GLN A 94 29.50 -24.29 22.83
CA GLN A 94 29.43 -25.00 24.10
C GLN A 94 29.35 -24.00 25.26
N THR A 95 28.48 -24.28 26.23
CA THR A 95 28.48 -23.57 27.52
C THR A 95 29.66 -24.03 28.33
N LEU A 96 30.58 -23.12 28.67
CA LEU A 96 31.83 -23.41 29.37
C LEU A 96 31.96 -22.58 30.65
N GLU A 97 32.63 -23.15 31.65
CA GLU A 97 32.97 -22.48 32.91
C GLU A 97 34.45 -22.06 32.96
N PHE A 98 34.71 -20.76 32.91
CA PHE A 98 36.08 -20.20 32.84
C PHE A 98 36.23 -18.90 33.64
N VAL A 99 37.46 -18.49 33.92
CA VAL A 99 37.77 -17.23 34.64
C VAL A 99 38.24 -16.15 33.64
N PRO A 100 37.48 -15.06 33.43
CA PRO A 100 37.83 -14.02 32.45
C PRO A 100 39.19 -13.37 32.70
N ALA A 101 39.56 -13.14 33.96
CA ALA A 101 40.85 -12.56 34.32
C ALA A 101 42.05 -13.43 33.93
N LEU A 102 41.90 -14.76 33.98
CA LEU A 102 42.94 -15.70 33.58
C LEU A 102 43.06 -15.77 32.04
N TYR A 103 41.92 -15.78 31.33
CA TYR A 103 41.90 -15.60 29.88
C TYR A 103 42.60 -14.29 29.47
N LYS A 104 42.37 -13.20 30.20
CA LYS A 104 42.91 -11.88 29.83
C LYS A 104 44.43 -11.77 30.00
N ILE A 105 45.03 -12.37 31.04
CA ILE A 105 46.50 -12.37 31.18
C ILE A 105 47.21 -13.24 30.14
N PHE A 106 46.53 -14.25 29.58
CA PHE A 106 47.01 -15.00 28.42
C PHE A 106 46.88 -14.20 27.12
N ASP A 107 45.71 -13.62 26.88
CA ASP A 107 45.41 -12.79 25.70
C ASP A 107 46.38 -11.60 25.57
N GLU A 108 46.74 -10.92 26.66
CA GLU A 108 47.71 -9.81 26.58
C GLU A 108 49.14 -10.26 26.20
N ILE A 109 49.55 -11.51 26.42
CA ILE A 109 50.83 -12.03 25.86
C ILE A 109 50.65 -12.45 24.41
N LEU A 110 49.57 -13.16 24.08
CA LEU A 110 49.30 -13.64 22.72
C LEU A 110 49.11 -12.46 21.74
N VAL A 111 48.43 -11.39 22.15
CA VAL A 111 48.28 -10.15 21.39
C VAL A 111 49.62 -9.43 21.20
N ASN A 112 50.58 -9.54 22.14
CA ASN A 112 51.92 -8.98 21.94
C ASN A 112 52.70 -9.71 20.82
N ALA A 113 52.51 -11.03 20.68
CA ALA A 113 53.04 -11.80 19.56
C ALA A 113 52.33 -11.46 18.23
N VAL A 114 51.00 -11.27 18.24
CA VAL A 114 50.24 -10.78 17.06
C VAL A 114 50.71 -9.38 16.64
N ASP A 115 50.90 -8.46 17.60
CA ASP A 115 51.50 -7.14 17.38
C ASP A 115 52.96 -7.27 16.84
N ASN A 116 53.64 -8.42 16.96
CA ASN A 116 54.97 -8.61 16.37
C ASN A 116 54.91 -8.85 14.87
N LYS A 117 53.92 -9.60 14.33
CA LYS A 117 53.72 -9.73 12.87
C LYS A 117 53.45 -8.38 12.18
N VAL A 118 52.87 -7.41 12.92
CA VAL A 118 52.65 -6.03 12.46
C VAL A 118 53.93 -5.17 12.54
N ARG A 119 54.85 -5.48 13.46
CA ARG A 119 56.18 -4.82 13.62
C ARG A 119 57.27 -5.45 12.74
N ASP A 120 57.08 -6.70 12.32
CA ASP A 120 58.00 -7.50 11.54
C ASP A 120 57.25 -8.49 10.64
N GLU A 121 57.03 -8.11 9.39
CA GLU A 121 56.27 -8.91 8.42
C GLU A 121 56.91 -10.30 8.17
N SER A 122 58.21 -10.47 8.47
CA SER A 122 58.96 -11.73 8.40
C SER A 122 58.68 -12.74 9.52
N MET A 123 57.93 -12.39 10.57
CA MET A 123 57.49 -13.37 11.57
C MET A 123 56.70 -14.50 10.88
N SER A 124 57.13 -15.73 11.02
CA SER A 124 56.63 -16.91 10.29
C SER A 124 56.11 -18.04 11.18
N ARG A 125 56.37 -17.99 12.49
CA ARG A 125 56.11 -19.09 13.44
C ARG A 125 55.63 -18.58 14.80
N LEU A 126 54.53 -19.15 15.28
CA LEU A 126 53.94 -18.89 16.59
C LEU A 126 53.63 -20.23 17.27
N GLU A 127 54.18 -20.49 18.45
CA GLU A 127 53.94 -21.74 19.16
C GLU A 127 53.44 -21.45 20.58
N VAL A 128 52.34 -22.09 20.94
CA VAL A 128 51.69 -21.95 22.24
C VAL A 128 51.59 -23.32 22.89
N ASP A 129 52.10 -23.44 24.11
CA ASP A 129 52.04 -24.67 24.91
C ASP A 129 51.29 -24.37 26.23
N ILE A 130 50.26 -25.16 26.53
CA ILE A 130 49.33 -24.97 27.65
C ILE A 130 49.33 -26.23 28.51
N GLN A 131 50.20 -26.26 29.52
CA GLN A 131 50.30 -27.37 30.46
C GLN A 131 49.35 -27.10 31.65
N PRO A 132 48.27 -27.88 31.84
CA PRO A 132 47.25 -27.59 32.87
C PRO A 132 47.74 -27.73 34.32
N GLY A 133 48.93 -28.29 34.51
CA GLY A 133 49.49 -28.61 35.82
C GLY A 133 48.82 -29.83 36.47
N ASN A 134 49.21 -30.12 37.71
CA ASN A 134 48.52 -31.04 38.62
C ASN A 134 48.96 -30.75 40.06
N LYS A 135 48.43 -31.49 41.05
CA LYS A 135 48.75 -31.30 42.49
C LYS A 135 50.25 -31.44 42.88
N LYS A 136 51.15 -31.80 41.95
CA LYS A 136 52.61 -31.88 42.15
C LYS A 136 53.43 -30.97 41.22
N LYS A 137 52.80 -30.29 40.24
CA LYS A 137 53.46 -29.36 39.30
C LYS A 137 52.51 -28.21 38.96
N PRO A 138 52.88 -26.93 39.15
CA PRO A 138 52.01 -25.81 38.81
C PRO A 138 51.69 -25.80 37.30
N PRO A 139 50.60 -25.13 36.87
CA PRO A 139 50.34 -24.90 35.46
C PRO A 139 51.48 -24.10 34.81
N ARG A 140 51.72 -24.34 33.53
CA ARG A 140 52.75 -23.64 32.76
C ARG A 140 52.20 -23.32 31.38
N ILE A 141 52.20 -22.05 31.02
CA ILE A 141 51.86 -21.58 29.68
C ILE A 141 53.11 -20.97 29.07
N SER A 142 53.43 -21.30 27.83
CA SER A 142 54.50 -20.64 27.08
C SER A 142 54.05 -20.24 25.68
N ILE A 143 54.45 -19.05 25.26
CA ILE A 143 54.17 -18.45 23.96
C ILE A 143 55.52 -18.07 23.34
N PHE A 144 55.84 -18.67 22.21
CA PHE A 144 57.04 -18.41 21.40
C PHE A 144 56.62 -17.74 20.09
N ASN A 145 57.33 -16.69 19.67
CA ASN A 145 57.28 -16.16 18.32
C ASN A 145 58.69 -15.93 17.75
N ASP A 146 58.83 -16.14 16.45
CA ASP A 146 59.99 -15.66 15.68
C ASP A 146 59.82 -14.19 15.26
N GLY A 147 60.65 -13.73 14.31
CA GLY A 147 60.77 -12.32 13.96
C GLY A 147 61.51 -11.52 15.04
N LYS A 148 61.59 -10.19 14.86
CA LYS A 148 62.31 -9.27 15.77
C LYS A 148 61.99 -9.54 17.25
N GLY A 149 63.04 -9.73 18.05
CA GLY A 149 62.97 -9.93 19.50
C GLY A 149 62.90 -8.61 20.28
N ILE A 150 62.89 -8.69 21.61
CA ILE A 150 63.00 -7.50 22.47
C ILE A 150 64.48 -7.09 22.52
N PRO A 151 64.86 -5.84 22.18
CA PRO A 151 66.27 -5.45 22.05
C PRO A 151 67.09 -5.69 23.33
N VAL A 152 68.22 -6.39 23.22
CA VAL A 152 69.06 -6.75 24.38
C VAL A 152 70.06 -5.63 24.66
N GLN A 153 69.51 -4.49 25.09
CA GLN A 153 70.23 -3.23 25.26
C GLN A 153 69.97 -2.64 26.65
N PHE A 154 70.97 -1.97 27.23
CA PHE A 154 70.87 -1.31 28.53
C PHE A 154 70.34 0.13 28.37
N HIS A 155 69.27 0.46 29.08
CA HIS A 155 68.55 1.71 28.91
C HIS A 155 69.08 2.79 29.88
N LYS A 156 69.83 3.76 29.33
CA LYS A 156 70.66 4.70 30.12
C LYS A 156 69.90 5.62 31.09
N ALA A 157 68.61 5.88 30.88
CA ALA A 157 67.81 6.65 31.84
C ALA A 157 67.36 5.78 33.01
N GLU A 158 66.53 4.77 32.73
CA GLU A 158 65.96 3.85 33.72
C GLU A 158 66.96 2.87 34.38
N GLN A 159 68.22 2.82 33.94
CA GLN A 159 69.30 2.00 34.52
C GLN A 159 69.02 0.48 34.56
N VAL A 160 68.22 -0.02 33.63
CA VAL A 160 67.88 -1.45 33.48
C VAL A 160 67.96 -1.89 32.00
N TYR A 161 67.96 -3.19 31.73
CA TYR A 161 67.84 -3.70 30.36
C TYR A 161 66.43 -3.51 29.80
N VAL A 162 66.30 -3.31 28.47
CA VAL A 162 64.99 -3.07 27.83
C VAL A 162 63.96 -4.19 28.06
N PRO A 163 64.30 -5.50 28.04
CA PRO A 163 63.34 -6.55 28.37
C PRO A 163 62.86 -6.50 29.83
N GLU A 164 63.75 -6.17 30.78
CA GLU A 164 63.35 -5.89 32.18
C GLU A 164 62.39 -4.71 32.23
N LEU A 165 62.73 -3.60 31.58
CA LEU A 165 61.93 -2.38 31.59
C LEU A 165 60.51 -2.63 31.09
N VAL A 166 60.34 -3.33 29.97
CA VAL A 166 59.01 -3.50 29.34
C VAL A 166 58.16 -4.63 29.94
N LEU A 167 58.74 -5.53 30.74
CA LEU A 167 58.04 -6.70 31.34
C LEU A 167 58.00 -6.74 32.88
N GLY A 168 58.92 -6.03 33.56
CA GLY A 168 59.03 -5.98 35.02
C GLY A 168 58.60 -4.65 35.66
N HIS A 169 58.40 -3.58 34.88
CA HIS A 169 58.01 -2.27 35.39
C HIS A 169 56.62 -1.85 34.87
N LEU A 170 55.74 -1.41 35.77
CA LEU A 170 54.45 -0.82 35.41
C LEU A 170 54.64 0.52 34.70
N LEU A 171 53.65 0.94 33.90
CA LEU A 171 53.65 2.20 33.12
C LEU A 171 54.78 2.29 32.05
N THR A 172 55.35 1.17 31.60
CA THR A 172 56.36 1.15 30.53
C THR A 172 55.85 0.56 29.22
N GLY A 173 56.40 0.99 28.09
CA GLY A 173 56.07 0.50 26.75
C GLY A 173 56.43 1.48 25.65
N SER A 174 56.45 1.02 24.40
CA SER A 174 56.79 1.82 23.21
C SER A 174 55.69 2.81 22.75
N ASN A 175 54.53 2.80 23.41
CA ASN A 175 53.25 3.21 22.82
C ASN A 175 52.58 4.42 23.52
N PHE A 176 53.37 5.30 24.15
CA PHE A 176 52.88 6.51 24.82
C PHE A 176 52.85 7.78 23.93
N ASN A 177 53.34 7.72 22.69
CA ASN A 177 53.25 8.86 21.77
C ASN A 177 52.08 8.70 20.78
N ASP A 178 50.92 9.20 21.20
CA ASP A 178 49.67 9.20 20.42
C ASP A 178 49.70 10.13 19.19
N SER A 179 50.74 10.97 18.99
CA SER A 179 50.89 11.78 17.76
C SER A 179 51.25 10.96 16.50
N THR A 180 51.36 9.64 16.65
CA THR A 180 51.65 8.68 15.58
C THR A 180 50.48 7.71 15.46
N ALA A 181 49.94 7.55 14.25
CA ALA A 181 48.86 6.60 13.99
C ALA A 181 49.38 5.16 14.07
N ARG A 182 48.75 4.31 14.90
CA ARG A 182 49.20 2.94 15.19
C ARG A 182 48.06 1.93 15.03
N LEU A 183 48.42 0.75 14.53
CA LEU A 183 47.52 -0.39 14.28
C LEU A 183 47.75 -1.55 15.27
N THR A 184 48.41 -1.29 16.40
CA THR A 184 48.73 -2.26 17.46
C THR A 184 47.69 -2.31 18.57
N GLY A 185 47.58 -3.41 19.30
CA GLY A 185 46.61 -3.62 20.38
C GLY A 185 47.03 -3.09 21.77
N GLY A 186 48.33 -2.91 22.02
CA GLY A 186 48.84 -2.38 23.28
C GLY A 186 48.90 -0.85 23.34
N ARG A 187 48.03 -0.17 24.13
CA ARG A 187 48.04 1.30 24.30
C ARG A 187 48.53 1.80 25.67
N HIS A 188 48.17 1.12 26.75
CA HIS A 188 48.30 1.67 28.12
C HIS A 188 49.56 1.21 28.90
N GLY A 189 50.46 0.43 28.30
CA GLY A 189 51.71 -0.01 28.95
C GLY A 189 51.57 -1.04 30.08
N TYR A 190 50.37 -1.58 30.33
CA TYR A 190 50.13 -2.56 31.39
C TYR A 190 50.29 -4.03 30.96
N GLY A 191 49.68 -4.44 29.85
CA GLY A 191 49.49 -5.83 29.37
C GLY A 191 50.38 -6.91 30.00
N ALA A 192 51.59 -7.11 29.46
CA ALA A 192 52.49 -8.18 29.90
C ALA A 192 52.95 -8.08 31.38
N LYS A 193 52.92 -6.89 32.01
CA LYS A 193 53.15 -6.77 33.47
C LYS A 193 51.99 -7.34 34.26
N LEU A 194 50.75 -7.23 33.77
CA LEU A 194 49.60 -7.84 34.45
C LEU A 194 49.77 -9.37 34.47
N THR A 195 50.24 -9.98 33.38
CA THR A 195 50.59 -11.41 33.37
C THR A 195 51.68 -11.74 34.38
N ASN A 196 52.76 -10.94 34.47
CA ASN A 196 53.84 -11.12 35.45
C ASN A 196 53.33 -11.01 36.91
N ILE A 197 52.49 -10.00 37.19
CA ILE A 197 51.89 -9.75 38.52
C ILE A 197 50.95 -10.87 38.95
N PHE A 198 50.18 -11.46 38.02
CA PHE A 198 49.29 -12.60 38.31
C PHE A 198 49.93 -13.97 38.03
N SER A 199 51.26 -14.06 38.11
CA SER A 199 52.02 -15.31 38.01
C SER A 199 52.88 -15.58 39.26
N THR A 200 53.05 -16.86 39.58
CA THR A 200 54.00 -17.33 40.61
C THR A 200 55.43 -17.36 40.08
N GLU A 201 55.61 -17.65 38.78
CA GLU A 201 56.87 -17.54 38.04
C GLU A 201 56.57 -16.97 36.63
N PHE A 202 57.34 -15.98 36.20
CA PHE A 202 57.29 -15.39 34.86
C PHE A 202 58.70 -15.32 34.29
N ILE A 203 58.90 -15.85 33.08
CA ILE A 203 60.20 -15.96 32.42
C ILE A 203 60.11 -15.28 31.06
N VAL A 204 61.01 -14.31 30.82
CA VAL A 204 61.31 -13.85 29.46
C VAL A 204 62.58 -14.53 28.97
N GLU A 205 62.56 -14.94 27.71
CA GLU A 205 63.73 -15.33 26.95
C GLU A 205 63.64 -14.71 25.54
N THR A 206 64.72 -14.10 25.06
CA THR A 206 64.72 -13.46 23.73
C THR A 206 66.12 -13.46 23.11
N GLY A 207 66.17 -13.61 21.78
CA GLY A 207 67.39 -13.47 20.98
C GLY A 207 67.36 -12.16 20.20
N ASP A 208 68.40 -11.34 20.37
CA ASP A 208 68.67 -10.15 19.57
C ASP A 208 69.91 -10.42 18.69
N ALA A 209 69.65 -10.77 17.43
CA ALA A 209 70.68 -11.08 16.44
C ALA A 209 71.51 -9.84 16.03
N LYS A 210 71.00 -8.62 16.27
CA LYS A 210 71.76 -7.37 16.03
C LYS A 210 72.73 -7.09 17.18
N ALA A 211 72.34 -7.39 18.41
CA ALA A 211 73.22 -7.32 19.59
C ALA A 211 74.13 -8.55 19.74
N LYS A 212 73.87 -9.63 18.99
CA LYS A 212 74.45 -10.98 19.15
C LYS A 212 74.34 -11.51 20.58
N LYS A 213 73.17 -11.32 21.20
CA LYS A 213 72.90 -11.67 22.60
C LYS A 213 71.59 -12.42 22.79
N ARG A 214 71.63 -13.44 23.64
CA ARG A 214 70.46 -14.08 24.26
C ARG A 214 70.26 -13.46 25.64
N TYR A 215 69.03 -13.11 25.97
CA TYR A 215 68.65 -12.59 27.27
C TYR A 215 67.65 -13.53 27.92
N LYS A 216 67.82 -13.80 29.21
CA LYS A 216 66.88 -14.58 30.01
C LYS A 216 66.74 -13.99 31.41
N GLN A 217 65.51 -13.74 31.84
CA GLN A 217 65.24 -13.22 33.18
C GLN A 217 63.98 -13.88 33.76
N VAL A 218 63.97 -14.06 35.08
CA VAL A 218 62.90 -14.71 35.83
C VAL A 218 62.41 -13.76 36.92
N TRP A 219 61.09 -13.59 37.00
CA TRP A 219 60.40 -12.99 38.14
C TRP A 219 59.61 -14.04 38.89
N LYS A 220 59.44 -13.85 40.19
CA LYS A 220 58.65 -14.73 41.06
C LYS A 220 57.72 -13.94 41.98
N ASN A 221 56.76 -14.66 42.56
CA ASN A 221 55.88 -14.18 43.63
C ASN A 221 55.21 -12.85 43.31
N ASN A 222 54.35 -12.83 42.27
CA ASN A 222 53.60 -11.66 41.81
C ASN A 222 54.49 -10.46 41.40
N MET A 223 55.55 -10.72 40.63
CA MET A 223 56.55 -9.72 40.20
C MET A 223 57.35 -9.07 41.35
N ARG A 224 57.27 -9.58 42.59
CA ARG A 224 57.97 -9.01 43.76
C ARG A 224 59.44 -9.42 43.84
N GLU A 225 59.76 -10.62 43.38
CA GLU A 225 61.12 -11.12 43.29
C GLU A 225 61.61 -10.96 41.85
N ARG A 226 62.64 -10.12 41.65
CA ARG A 226 63.34 -9.94 40.38
C ARG A 226 64.63 -10.75 40.41
N GLY A 227 64.76 -11.75 39.56
CA GLY A 227 66.05 -12.37 39.26
C GLY A 227 66.93 -11.47 38.40
N GLU A 228 68.24 -11.49 38.62
CA GLU A 228 69.19 -10.80 37.74
C GLU A 228 69.21 -11.45 36.34
N PRO A 229 69.38 -10.67 35.26
CA PRO A 229 69.31 -11.18 33.90
C PRO A 229 70.56 -11.96 33.50
N VAL A 230 70.36 -13.18 33.00
CA VAL A 230 71.39 -13.98 32.33
C VAL A 230 71.51 -13.51 30.89
N ILE A 231 72.73 -13.11 30.49
CA ILE A 231 73.01 -12.58 29.15
C ILE A 231 74.18 -13.36 28.54
N GLU A 232 73.91 -14.04 27.43
CA GLU A 232 74.85 -14.96 26.76
C GLU A 232 75.13 -14.48 25.33
N ALA A 233 76.30 -14.86 24.78
CA ALA A 233 76.59 -14.64 23.36
C ALA A 233 75.68 -15.53 22.49
N TYR A 234 75.16 -14.96 21.40
CA TYR A 234 74.14 -15.62 20.58
C TYR A 234 74.26 -15.25 19.11
N ASP A 235 74.20 -16.26 18.23
CA ASP A 235 74.32 -16.09 16.78
C ASP A 235 73.16 -16.72 16.00
N GLY A 236 72.03 -16.94 16.68
CA GLY A 236 70.81 -17.47 16.09
C GLY A 236 69.82 -16.39 15.61
N PRO A 237 68.66 -16.80 15.05
CA PRO A 237 67.63 -15.88 14.60
C PRO A 237 66.99 -15.10 15.75
N ASN A 238 66.36 -13.96 15.44
CA ASN A 238 65.56 -13.24 16.42
C ASN A 238 64.36 -14.07 16.87
N PHE A 239 64.03 -14.00 18.16
CA PHE A 239 62.82 -14.61 18.73
C PHE A 239 62.42 -13.94 20.05
N THR A 240 61.16 -14.11 20.45
CA THR A 240 60.69 -13.85 21.83
C THR A 240 59.96 -15.08 22.35
N HIS A 241 60.26 -15.48 23.58
CA HIS A 241 59.68 -16.63 24.26
C HIS A 241 59.30 -16.22 25.68
N ILE A 242 58.01 -16.22 25.98
CA ILE A 242 57.48 -15.88 27.31
C ILE A 242 56.87 -17.14 27.89
N THR A 243 57.37 -17.59 29.05
CA THR A 243 56.75 -18.62 29.88
C THR A 243 56.16 -17.97 31.12
N PHE A 244 54.97 -18.37 31.55
CA PHE A 244 54.42 -17.98 32.83
C PHE A 244 53.64 -19.11 33.52
N SER A 245 53.59 -19.07 34.84
CA SER A 245 52.84 -19.97 35.70
C SER A 245 51.78 -19.16 36.45
N PRO A 246 50.50 -19.19 36.02
CA PRO A 246 49.43 -18.42 36.65
C PRO A 246 49.30 -18.69 38.15
N ASP A 247 49.09 -17.63 38.94
CA ASP A 247 48.83 -17.70 40.37
C ASP A 247 47.36 -18.06 40.62
N LEU A 248 47.04 -19.36 40.51
CA LEU A 248 45.67 -19.89 40.53
C LEU A 248 44.87 -19.49 41.79
N ASP A 249 45.52 -19.29 42.93
CA ASP A 249 44.87 -18.84 44.16
C ASP A 249 44.25 -17.44 44.01
N LYS A 250 44.81 -16.57 43.15
CA LYS A 250 44.25 -15.24 42.80
C LYS A 250 43.04 -15.32 41.87
N PHE A 251 42.86 -16.45 41.20
CA PHE A 251 41.75 -16.76 40.31
C PHE A 251 40.73 -17.71 40.96
N HIS A 252 40.91 -18.03 42.25
CA HIS A 252 40.09 -18.98 43.01
C HIS A 252 40.03 -20.39 42.38
N MET A 253 41.09 -20.77 41.65
CA MET A 253 41.26 -22.07 40.98
C MET A 253 42.28 -22.94 41.72
N SER A 254 42.23 -24.26 41.52
CA SER A 254 43.24 -25.21 42.04
C SER A 254 44.01 -25.98 40.96
N THR A 255 43.47 -26.01 39.74
CA THR A 255 44.09 -26.53 38.50
C THR A 255 43.47 -25.77 37.31
N LEU A 256 44.11 -25.78 36.14
CA LEU A 256 43.42 -25.35 34.91
C LEU A 256 42.37 -26.40 34.52
N THR A 257 41.10 -25.99 34.44
CA THR A 257 39.98 -26.88 34.07
C THR A 257 39.99 -27.20 32.57
N SER A 258 39.28 -28.26 32.18
CA SER A 258 39.00 -28.59 30.76
C SER A 258 38.49 -27.38 29.99
N ASP A 259 37.52 -26.69 30.59
CA ASP A 259 36.80 -25.56 30.03
C ASP A 259 37.73 -24.35 29.87
N MET A 260 38.55 -24.05 30.88
CA MET A 260 39.56 -23.01 30.78
C MET A 260 40.59 -23.31 29.68
N VAL A 261 41.06 -24.56 29.60
CA VAL A 261 42.00 -24.99 28.53
C VAL A 261 41.33 -24.89 27.15
N ALA A 262 40.05 -25.24 27.01
CA ALA A 262 39.31 -25.11 25.75
C ALA A 262 39.17 -23.64 25.30
N VAL A 263 38.84 -22.73 26.23
CA VAL A 263 38.75 -21.28 25.94
C VAL A 263 40.12 -20.70 25.53
N LEU A 264 41.20 -21.06 26.23
CA LEU A 264 42.55 -20.64 25.87
C LEU A 264 42.98 -21.22 24.51
N SER A 265 42.69 -22.50 24.26
CA SER A 265 43.01 -23.20 23.01
C SER A 265 42.28 -22.58 21.82
N LYS A 266 40.97 -22.32 21.93
CA LYS A 266 40.22 -21.62 20.88
C LYS A 266 40.77 -20.22 20.60
N ARG A 267 41.31 -19.53 21.61
CA ARG A 267 41.95 -18.22 21.38
C ARG A 267 43.26 -18.30 20.58
N VAL A 268 43.96 -19.45 20.58
CA VAL A 268 45.06 -19.72 19.64
C VAL A 268 44.52 -19.97 18.22
N VAL A 269 43.39 -20.67 18.09
CA VAL A 269 42.69 -20.89 16.80
C VAL A 269 42.19 -19.58 16.18
N ASP A 270 41.65 -18.66 16.99
CA ASP A 270 41.33 -17.28 16.58
C ASP A 270 42.54 -16.55 15.99
N VAL A 271 43.72 -16.75 16.58
CA VAL A 271 44.96 -16.10 16.15
C VAL A 271 45.49 -16.71 14.86
N ALA A 272 45.40 -18.02 14.65
CA ALA A 272 45.68 -18.66 13.36
C ALA A 272 44.77 -18.11 12.24
N GLY A 273 43.47 -17.95 12.52
CA GLY A 273 42.54 -17.27 11.62
C GLY A 273 42.89 -15.79 11.35
N CYS A 274 43.49 -15.11 12.31
CA CYS A 274 43.91 -13.71 12.16
C CYS A 274 45.27 -13.51 11.47
N LEU A 275 46.17 -14.50 11.51
CA LEU A 275 47.56 -14.40 11.02
C LEU A 275 47.79 -15.18 9.71
N PRO A 276 47.51 -14.59 8.52
CA PRO A 276 47.85 -15.24 7.26
C PRO A 276 49.38 -15.39 7.11
N GLY A 277 49.83 -16.58 6.72
CA GLY A 277 51.25 -16.87 6.49
C GLY A 277 52.10 -16.93 7.77
N VAL A 278 51.53 -17.49 8.84
CA VAL A 278 52.24 -17.86 10.08
C VAL A 278 51.88 -19.30 10.42
N ASP A 279 52.90 -20.15 10.63
CA ASP A 279 52.73 -21.50 11.18
C ASP A 279 52.39 -21.38 12.67
N VAL A 280 51.13 -21.70 13.02
CA VAL A 280 50.63 -21.64 14.40
C VAL A 280 50.51 -23.04 14.96
N LYS A 281 51.19 -23.32 16.07
CA LYS A 281 51.07 -24.60 16.81
C LYS A 281 50.51 -24.43 18.20
N LEU A 282 49.68 -25.41 18.61
CA LEU A 282 49.14 -25.56 19.95
C LEU A 282 49.62 -26.91 20.52
N ASN A 283 50.30 -26.90 21.65
CA ASN A 283 50.86 -28.09 22.33
C ASN A 283 51.72 -28.98 21.40
N GLY A 284 52.40 -28.36 20.42
CA GLY A 284 53.20 -29.02 19.39
C GLY A 284 52.43 -29.48 18.14
N ALA A 285 51.09 -29.52 18.16
CA ALA A 285 50.27 -29.83 16.99
C ALA A 285 50.00 -28.59 16.13
N PRO A 286 50.00 -28.69 14.78
CA PRO A 286 49.68 -27.56 13.90
C PRO A 286 48.18 -27.23 13.93
N VAL A 287 47.85 -25.94 13.95
CA VAL A 287 46.46 -25.47 13.79
C VAL A 287 46.16 -25.34 12.30
N HIS A 288 45.28 -26.20 11.78
CA HIS A 288 44.97 -26.30 10.34
C HIS A 288 44.04 -25.18 9.80
N LEU A 289 44.22 -23.94 10.25
CA LEU A 289 43.59 -22.74 9.69
C LEU A 289 44.65 -21.77 9.19
N SER A 290 44.43 -21.18 8.01
CA SER A 290 45.37 -20.24 7.38
C SER A 290 44.63 -18.97 6.93
N GLY A 291 44.59 -17.97 7.81
CA GLY A 291 43.95 -16.69 7.52
C GLY A 291 42.42 -16.72 7.56
N PHE A 292 41.82 -15.54 7.36
CA PHE A 292 40.46 -15.26 7.84
C PHE A 292 39.37 -15.99 7.05
N GLU A 293 39.59 -16.29 5.77
CA GLU A 293 38.67 -17.06 4.93
C GLU A 293 38.43 -18.47 5.49
N SER A 294 39.51 -19.23 5.74
CA SER A 294 39.43 -20.56 6.37
C SER A 294 38.82 -20.52 7.78
N TYR A 295 39.06 -19.45 8.53
CA TYR A 295 38.45 -19.26 9.85
C TYR A 295 36.93 -19.04 9.76
N ILE A 296 36.41 -18.39 8.71
CA ILE A 296 34.96 -18.27 8.51
C ILE A 296 34.37 -19.60 8.03
N GLN A 297 35.06 -20.32 7.15
CA GLN A 297 34.65 -21.67 6.69
C GLN A 297 34.48 -22.66 7.84
N ALA A 298 35.27 -22.53 8.91
CA ALA A 298 35.08 -23.32 10.14
C ALA A 298 33.72 -23.15 10.84
N PHE A 299 32.90 -22.16 10.46
CA PHE A 299 31.53 -21.97 10.96
C PHE A 299 30.43 -22.44 9.97
N GLU A 300 30.80 -23.02 8.81
CA GLU A 300 29.84 -23.67 7.92
C GLU A 300 29.16 -24.85 8.66
N GLY A 301 27.84 -24.99 8.50
CA GLY A 301 27.03 -25.96 9.25
C GLY A 301 26.85 -25.64 10.76
N ALA A 302 27.49 -24.59 11.28
CA ALA A 302 27.47 -24.26 12.70
C ALA A 302 26.42 -23.19 13.08
N THR A 303 26.11 -22.28 12.16
CA THR A 303 25.07 -21.23 12.34
C THR A 303 23.74 -21.55 11.66
N THR A 304 23.74 -22.51 10.74
CA THR A 304 22.58 -23.01 9.97
C THR A 304 22.72 -24.52 9.76
N THR A 305 21.61 -25.24 9.58
CA THR A 305 21.63 -26.66 9.20
C THR A 305 21.87 -26.87 7.70
N ASP A 306 21.72 -25.83 6.88
CA ASP A 306 21.68 -25.98 5.43
C ASP A 306 23.04 -25.65 4.80
N ALA A 307 23.50 -26.48 3.87
CA ALA A 307 24.76 -26.29 3.15
C ALA A 307 24.79 -24.94 2.39
N SER A 308 25.39 -23.93 3.03
CA SER A 308 25.41 -22.54 2.59
C SER A 308 26.86 -22.03 2.69
N PRO A 309 27.50 -21.61 1.59
CA PRO A 309 28.93 -21.30 1.59
C PRO A 309 29.27 -20.03 2.37
N ALA A 310 30.41 -20.04 3.06
CA ALA A 310 31.00 -18.86 3.68
C ALA A 310 31.36 -17.81 2.62
N LEU A 311 30.67 -16.66 2.65
CA LEU A 311 30.95 -15.56 1.74
C LEU A 311 32.03 -14.66 2.35
N TYR A 312 33.27 -14.80 1.89
CA TYR A 312 34.41 -13.95 2.29
C TYR A 312 34.67 -12.80 1.30
N ALA A 313 35.12 -11.66 1.82
CA ALA A 313 35.67 -10.55 1.06
C ALA A 313 36.82 -9.85 1.80
N LYS A 314 37.98 -9.83 1.17
CA LYS A 314 39.09 -8.93 1.50
C LYS A 314 38.80 -7.54 0.92
N VAL A 315 38.19 -6.68 1.71
CA VAL A 315 37.70 -5.35 1.28
C VAL A 315 38.86 -4.42 0.94
N ASN A 316 39.91 -4.40 1.78
CA ASN A 316 41.17 -3.69 1.52
C ASN A 316 42.28 -4.21 2.45
N LYS A 317 43.45 -3.54 2.49
CA LYS A 317 44.59 -3.93 3.35
C LYS A 317 44.28 -3.96 4.86
N ARG A 318 43.20 -3.29 5.31
CA ARG A 318 42.82 -3.16 6.72
C ARG A 318 41.45 -3.77 7.06
N TRP A 319 40.73 -4.35 6.11
CA TRP A 319 39.37 -4.86 6.33
C TRP A 319 39.12 -6.18 5.60
N GLU A 320 38.70 -7.19 6.35
CA GLU A 320 38.28 -8.51 5.88
C GLU A 320 36.91 -8.83 6.50
N VAL A 321 35.94 -9.22 5.67
CA VAL A 321 34.54 -9.46 6.08
C VAL A 321 34.10 -10.83 5.63
N GLY A 322 33.34 -11.53 6.48
CA GLY A 322 32.68 -12.79 6.18
C GLY A 322 31.18 -12.72 6.49
N VAL A 323 30.36 -13.41 5.70
CA VAL A 323 28.92 -13.54 5.91
C VAL A 323 28.50 -14.99 5.74
N LEU A 324 27.76 -15.50 6.73
CA LEU A 324 27.01 -16.76 6.67
C LEU A 324 25.54 -16.49 7.03
N PRO A 325 24.58 -17.31 6.57
CA PRO A 325 23.24 -17.30 7.14
C PRO A 325 23.24 -17.80 8.59
N SER A 326 22.19 -17.43 9.32
CA SER A 326 21.95 -17.94 10.68
C SER A 326 20.49 -18.31 10.90
N ASP A 327 20.27 -19.46 11.51
CA ASP A 327 18.96 -19.89 12.05
C ASP A 327 18.91 -19.78 13.59
N VAL A 328 20.09 -19.69 14.24
CA VAL A 328 20.23 -19.54 15.70
C VAL A 328 20.10 -18.08 16.20
N GLY A 329 19.88 -17.13 15.30
CA GLY A 329 19.83 -15.68 15.59
C GLY A 329 21.12 -14.95 15.22
N PHE A 330 21.15 -13.63 15.44
CA PHE A 330 22.28 -12.79 15.01
C PHE A 330 23.57 -13.18 15.73
N THR A 331 24.52 -13.70 14.97
CA THR A 331 25.85 -14.06 15.45
C THR A 331 26.86 -13.05 14.93
N GLN A 332 27.85 -12.69 15.76
CA GLN A 332 28.97 -11.87 15.31
C GLN A 332 30.28 -12.40 15.88
N VAL A 333 31.35 -12.40 15.07
CA VAL A 333 32.71 -12.72 15.50
C VAL A 333 33.64 -11.68 14.88
N SER A 334 34.29 -10.86 15.71
CA SER A 334 35.08 -9.75 15.21
C SER A 334 36.38 -9.50 15.96
N PHE A 335 37.34 -8.95 15.22
CA PHE A 335 38.71 -8.72 15.67
C PHE A 335 39.17 -7.31 15.26
N VAL A 336 39.73 -6.55 16.21
CA VAL A 336 40.30 -5.22 16.00
C VAL A 336 41.76 -5.25 16.44
N ASN A 337 42.71 -4.98 15.54
CA ASN A 337 44.15 -5.01 15.82
C ASN A 337 44.57 -6.30 16.58
N GLY A 338 44.04 -7.46 16.17
CA GLY A 338 44.30 -8.76 16.79
C GLY A 338 43.52 -9.09 18.07
N MET A 339 42.78 -8.14 18.64
CA MET A 339 41.99 -8.31 19.88
C MET A 339 40.54 -8.69 19.55
N THR A 340 39.99 -9.66 20.29
CA THR A 340 38.63 -10.19 20.05
C THR A 340 37.54 -9.27 20.62
N THR A 341 36.76 -8.62 19.76
CA THR A 341 35.60 -7.81 20.17
C THR A 341 34.36 -8.69 20.31
N THR A 342 34.26 -9.44 21.42
CA THR A 342 33.18 -10.40 21.72
C THR A 342 31.78 -9.76 21.72
N ARG A 343 31.66 -8.49 22.08
CA ARG A 343 30.41 -7.70 22.06
C ARG A 343 30.28 -6.80 20.82
N GLY A 344 31.22 -6.89 19.88
CA GLY A 344 31.21 -6.19 18.61
C GLY A 344 31.52 -4.70 18.77
N GLY A 345 30.65 -3.83 18.24
CA GLY A 345 30.81 -2.38 18.35
C GLY A 345 30.50 -1.65 17.05
N THR A 346 31.03 -0.44 16.93
CA THR A 346 30.82 0.46 15.79
C THR A 346 31.28 -0.12 14.45
N HIS A 347 32.34 -0.93 14.43
CA HIS A 347 32.86 -1.58 13.21
C HIS A 347 31.91 -2.64 12.67
N VAL A 348 31.34 -3.47 13.56
CA VAL A 348 30.35 -4.49 13.19
C VAL A 348 29.08 -3.84 12.65
N GLN A 349 28.61 -2.76 13.29
CA GLN A 349 27.42 -2.03 12.85
C GLN A 349 27.61 -1.40 11.46
N ALA A 350 28.76 -0.76 11.19
CA ALA A 350 29.05 -0.14 9.90
C ALA A 350 29.09 -1.12 8.71
N VAL A 351 29.46 -2.39 8.96
CA VAL A 351 29.40 -3.47 7.96
C VAL A 351 27.98 -4.04 7.83
N LEU A 352 27.31 -4.25 8.97
CA LEU A 352 25.95 -4.82 9.02
C LEU A 352 24.91 -3.95 8.29
N GLU A 353 24.98 -2.62 8.42
CA GLU A 353 24.03 -1.71 7.78
C GLU A 353 24.07 -1.78 6.25
N GLN A 354 25.25 -1.95 5.65
CA GLN A 354 25.42 -2.12 4.19
C GLN A 354 24.75 -3.41 3.70
N ILE A 355 24.96 -4.52 4.43
CA ILE A 355 24.36 -5.83 4.12
C ILE A 355 22.84 -5.77 4.29
N VAL A 356 22.35 -5.30 5.43
CA VAL A 356 20.91 -5.27 5.76
C VAL A 356 20.15 -4.39 4.77
N ARG A 357 20.70 -3.23 4.37
CA ARG A 357 20.11 -2.39 3.33
C ARG A 357 19.97 -3.13 2.01
N ARG A 358 21.05 -3.77 1.52
CA ARG A 358 21.02 -4.53 0.25
C ARG A 358 20.01 -5.68 0.28
N VAL A 359 19.89 -6.38 1.41
CA VAL A 359 18.91 -7.46 1.61
C VAL A 359 17.48 -6.91 1.63
N ALA A 360 17.23 -5.78 2.30
CA ALA A 360 15.92 -5.12 2.30
C ALA A 360 15.50 -4.70 0.89
N ASP A 361 16.39 -4.04 0.15
CA ASP A 361 16.16 -3.62 -1.24
C ASP A 361 15.88 -4.83 -2.16
N ALA A 362 16.60 -5.94 -1.96
CA ALA A 362 16.40 -7.18 -2.72
C ALA A 362 15.05 -7.86 -2.41
N VAL A 363 14.64 -7.93 -1.14
CA VAL A 363 13.33 -8.46 -0.75
C VAL A 363 12.22 -7.57 -1.33
N GLN A 364 12.33 -6.24 -1.22
CA GLN A 364 11.32 -5.32 -1.75
C GLN A 364 11.19 -5.40 -3.28
N THR A 365 12.29 -5.71 -3.98
CA THR A 365 12.32 -5.92 -5.43
C THR A 365 11.63 -7.22 -5.85
N ARG A 366 11.91 -8.33 -5.14
CA ARG A 366 11.31 -9.66 -5.43
C ARG A 366 9.87 -9.79 -4.93
N HIS A 367 9.53 -9.13 -3.83
CA HIS A 367 8.23 -9.20 -3.14
C HIS A 367 7.70 -7.80 -2.82
N ARG A 368 7.10 -7.17 -3.84
CA ARG A 368 6.39 -5.88 -3.71
C ARG A 368 5.15 -5.97 -2.81
N ASP A 369 4.67 -7.17 -2.52
CA ASP A 369 3.59 -7.49 -1.58
C ASP A 369 3.99 -7.35 -0.10
N LEU A 370 5.30 -7.33 0.20
CA LEU A 370 5.82 -7.13 1.55
C LEU A 370 6.13 -5.64 1.80
N ASN A 371 5.83 -5.17 3.00
CA ASN A 371 6.23 -3.83 3.45
C ASN A 371 7.74 -3.76 3.65
N SER A 372 8.31 -2.56 3.53
CA SER A 372 9.72 -2.26 3.77
C SER A 372 10.21 -2.83 5.11
N LEU A 373 11.12 -3.80 5.05
CA LEU A 373 11.57 -4.56 6.21
C LEU A 373 12.48 -3.73 7.12
N GLN A 374 12.29 -3.89 8.43
CA GLN A 374 13.12 -3.27 9.45
C GLN A 374 14.40 -4.08 9.70
N VAL A 375 15.45 -3.40 10.18
CA VAL A 375 16.74 -4.02 10.54
C VAL A 375 16.54 -5.21 11.49
N SER A 376 15.61 -5.10 12.44
CA SER A 376 15.25 -6.14 13.40
C SER A 376 14.60 -7.40 12.80
N GLN A 377 14.15 -7.36 11.54
CA GLN A 377 13.60 -8.50 10.80
C GLN A 377 14.66 -9.22 9.95
N ILE A 378 15.74 -8.54 9.60
CA ILE A 378 16.81 -9.08 8.75
C ILE A 378 18.00 -9.54 9.60
N LYS A 379 18.41 -8.72 10.59
CA LYS A 379 19.55 -8.98 11.47
C LYS A 379 19.57 -10.38 12.10
N PRO A 380 18.45 -10.99 12.56
CA PRO A 380 18.47 -12.33 13.14
C PRO A 380 18.98 -13.43 12.21
N HIS A 381 18.91 -13.24 10.89
CA HIS A 381 19.25 -14.27 9.90
C HIS A 381 20.71 -14.20 9.41
N ILE A 382 21.57 -13.43 10.09
CA ILE A 382 22.94 -13.14 9.68
C ILE A 382 23.94 -13.60 10.76
N ALA A 383 24.95 -14.35 10.33
CA ALA A 383 26.21 -14.52 11.05
C ALA A 383 27.29 -13.66 10.36
N LEU A 384 27.87 -12.70 11.09
CA LEU A 384 28.73 -11.65 10.56
C LEU A 384 30.14 -11.71 11.14
N PHE A 385 31.14 -11.81 10.27
CA PHE A 385 32.55 -11.92 10.63
C PHE A 385 33.29 -10.65 10.19
N VAL A 386 34.02 -9.98 11.08
CA VAL A 386 34.70 -8.71 10.77
C VAL A 386 36.08 -8.65 11.41
N LYS A 387 37.13 -8.70 10.59
CA LYS A 387 38.51 -8.47 11.01
C LYS A 387 38.99 -7.14 10.44
N CYS A 388 39.48 -6.25 11.30
CA CYS A 388 39.93 -4.93 10.86
C CYS A 388 41.15 -4.39 11.62
N LEU A 389 41.86 -3.47 10.96
CA LEU A 389 42.95 -2.68 11.51
C LEU A 389 42.52 -1.22 11.62
N ILE A 390 42.43 -0.73 12.86
CA ILE A 390 41.90 0.57 13.25
C ILE A 390 43.03 1.41 13.84
N GLU A 391 43.12 2.69 13.46
CA GLU A 391 44.09 3.61 14.04
C GLU A 391 43.69 4.03 15.46
N ASN A 392 44.64 3.92 16.40
CA ASN A 392 44.53 4.39 17.78
C ASN A 392 43.17 4.06 18.45
N PRO A 393 42.72 2.78 18.44
CA PRO A 393 41.35 2.40 18.78
C PRO A 393 41.00 2.71 20.24
N THR A 394 39.70 2.89 20.47
CA THR A 394 39.07 3.12 21.77
C THR A 394 37.99 2.08 21.98
N PHE A 395 37.93 1.54 23.19
CA PHE A 395 36.98 0.51 23.59
C PHE A 395 36.10 1.01 24.74
N ASP A 396 35.14 0.20 25.17
CA ASP A 396 34.29 0.49 26.34
C ASP A 396 35.00 0.22 27.68
N SER A 397 36.03 -0.62 27.67
CA SER A 397 36.64 -1.21 28.85
C SER A 397 38.08 -1.66 28.56
N GLN A 398 38.86 -1.92 29.60
CA GLN A 398 40.19 -2.53 29.50
C GLN A 398 40.15 -3.98 28.98
N MET A 399 38.97 -4.63 28.97
CA MET A 399 38.79 -5.96 28.35
C MET A 399 38.78 -5.87 26.81
N LYS A 400 38.40 -4.70 26.27
CA LYS A 400 38.37 -4.36 24.84
C LYS A 400 37.33 -5.16 24.03
N GLU A 401 36.25 -5.58 24.70
CA GLU A 401 35.17 -6.40 24.14
C GLU A 401 34.30 -5.66 23.12
N CYS A 402 34.16 -4.33 23.26
CA CYS A 402 33.32 -3.49 22.42
C CYS A 402 34.08 -2.27 21.89
N LEU A 403 34.13 -2.08 20.57
CA LEU A 403 34.76 -0.91 19.94
C LEU A 403 33.84 0.32 20.03
N THR A 404 34.38 1.43 20.54
CA THR A 404 33.67 2.71 20.72
C THR A 404 34.12 3.81 19.75
N SER A 405 35.22 3.59 19.02
CA SER A 405 35.72 4.55 18.03
C SER A 405 34.70 4.80 16.93
N LYS A 406 34.50 6.06 16.53
CA LYS A 406 33.58 6.40 15.44
C LYS A 406 34.19 6.09 14.06
N PRO A 407 33.39 5.85 13.01
CA PRO A 407 33.90 5.50 11.68
C PRO A 407 34.88 6.49 11.07
N GLU A 408 34.74 7.78 11.37
CA GLU A 408 35.62 8.84 10.87
C GLU A 408 37.04 8.75 11.47
N MET A 409 37.17 8.10 12.64
CA MET A 409 38.43 7.94 13.37
C MET A 409 39.19 6.65 13.02
N TYR A 410 38.66 5.80 12.12
CA TYR A 410 39.27 4.49 11.81
C TYR A 410 40.59 4.57 11.01
N GLY A 411 40.90 5.73 10.42
CA GLY A 411 41.99 5.88 9.44
C GLY A 411 41.78 5.08 8.15
N SER A 412 40.61 4.47 7.96
CA SER A 412 40.24 3.65 6.80
C SER A 412 38.73 3.43 6.74
N SER A 413 38.18 3.25 5.53
CA SER A 413 36.78 2.92 5.32
C SER A 413 36.58 1.44 4.97
N CYS A 414 35.39 0.91 5.29
CA CYS A 414 34.94 -0.41 4.87
C CYS A 414 33.71 -0.23 3.97
N VAL A 415 33.93 -0.23 2.65
CA VAL A 415 32.86 -0.15 1.64
C VAL A 415 32.77 -1.49 0.94
N LEU A 416 31.67 -2.20 1.13
CA LEU A 416 31.46 -3.52 0.50
C LEU A 416 31.20 -3.36 -0.99
N THR A 417 31.88 -4.15 -1.82
CA THR A 417 31.69 -4.10 -3.27
C THR A 417 30.31 -4.63 -3.67
N ASP A 418 29.69 -4.07 -4.71
CA ASP A 418 28.41 -4.58 -5.21
C ASP A 418 28.55 -6.00 -5.82
N LYS A 419 29.77 -6.48 -6.11
CA LYS A 419 30.00 -7.91 -6.39
C LYS A 419 29.68 -8.76 -5.14
N PHE A 420 30.30 -8.44 -4.00
CA PHE A 420 30.06 -9.14 -2.73
C PHE A 420 28.62 -8.99 -2.24
N LEU A 421 28.06 -7.77 -2.29
CA LEU A 421 26.68 -7.51 -1.90
C LEU A 421 25.66 -8.25 -2.81
N ARG A 422 25.95 -8.44 -4.10
CA ARG A 422 25.18 -9.36 -4.94
C ARG A 422 25.30 -10.82 -4.50
N GLN A 423 26.51 -11.32 -4.23
CA GLN A 423 26.71 -12.69 -3.74
C GLN A 423 25.95 -12.95 -2.44
N VAL A 424 25.91 -11.99 -1.52
CA VAL A 424 25.06 -12.09 -0.31
C VAL A 424 23.57 -12.18 -0.67
N VAL A 425 23.09 -11.45 -1.67
CA VAL A 425 21.69 -11.49 -2.14
C VAL A 425 21.33 -12.76 -2.95
N THR A 426 22.30 -13.40 -3.61
CA THR A 426 22.05 -14.52 -4.54
C THR A 426 22.49 -15.90 -4.04
N SER A 427 23.39 -15.96 -3.06
CA SER A 427 24.15 -17.19 -2.75
C SER A 427 24.26 -17.52 -1.26
N SER A 428 23.73 -16.67 -0.36
CA SER A 428 23.76 -16.90 1.09
C SER A 428 22.52 -17.57 1.67
N GLY A 429 21.40 -17.63 0.93
CA GLY A 429 20.09 -18.06 1.43
C GLY A 429 19.41 -17.08 2.41
N ILE A 430 20.05 -15.96 2.78
CA ILE A 430 19.55 -15.02 3.80
C ILE A 430 18.25 -14.34 3.32
N VAL A 431 18.16 -14.00 2.03
CA VAL A 431 16.98 -13.35 1.44
C VAL A 431 15.76 -14.26 1.55
N GLU A 432 15.94 -15.54 1.24
CA GLU A 432 14.94 -16.59 1.25
C GLU A 432 14.45 -16.88 2.69
N ARG A 433 15.37 -17.00 3.65
CA ARG A 433 15.05 -17.14 5.09
C ARG A 433 14.23 -15.96 5.61
N VAL A 434 14.61 -14.73 5.28
CA VAL A 434 13.88 -13.51 5.65
C VAL A 434 12.46 -13.50 5.07
N ILE A 435 12.30 -13.85 3.79
CA ILE A 435 10.97 -13.93 3.14
C ILE A 435 10.09 -15.00 3.82
N ALA A 436 10.66 -16.18 4.09
CA ALA A 436 9.95 -17.26 4.76
C ALA A 436 9.52 -16.87 6.19
N ALA A 437 10.42 -16.30 6.98
CA ALA A 437 10.14 -15.83 8.34
C ALA A 437 9.04 -14.75 8.37
N VAL A 438 9.05 -13.80 7.43
CA VAL A 438 8.02 -12.76 7.31
C VAL A 438 6.66 -13.34 6.91
N LYS A 439 6.62 -14.24 5.90
CA LYS A 439 5.38 -14.90 5.47
C LYS A 439 4.79 -15.77 6.58
N THR A 440 5.61 -16.61 7.24
CA THR A 440 5.19 -17.41 8.40
C THR A 440 4.65 -16.52 9.53
N LYS A 441 5.32 -15.43 9.87
CA LYS A 441 4.85 -14.47 10.90
C LYS A 441 3.49 -13.86 10.55
N HIS A 442 3.25 -13.50 9.29
CA HIS A 442 1.93 -13.02 8.85
C HIS A 442 0.87 -14.14 8.91
N ARG A 443 1.21 -15.35 8.47
CA ARG A 443 0.32 -16.53 8.51
C ARG A 443 -0.09 -16.90 9.94
N THR A 444 0.86 -16.95 10.86
CA THR A 444 0.60 -17.19 12.30
C THR A 444 -0.26 -16.08 12.91
N ALA A 445 -0.05 -14.82 12.52
CA ALA A 445 -0.89 -13.71 12.98
C ALA A 445 -2.34 -13.82 12.46
N LEU A 446 -2.53 -14.21 11.20
CA LEU A 446 -3.85 -14.48 10.61
C LEU A 446 -4.56 -15.61 11.35
N ILE A 447 -3.91 -16.77 11.49
CA ILE A 447 -4.44 -17.94 12.21
C ILE A 447 -4.79 -17.56 13.65
N LYS A 448 -3.92 -16.83 14.37
CA LYS A 448 -4.18 -16.39 15.75
C LYS A 448 -5.32 -15.37 15.87
N LYS A 449 -5.56 -14.52 14.85
CA LYS A 449 -6.73 -13.61 14.82
C LYS A 449 -8.03 -14.39 14.59
N VAL A 450 -7.99 -15.43 13.75
CA VAL A 450 -9.15 -16.22 13.34
C VAL A 450 -9.55 -17.31 14.36
N ALA A 451 -8.59 -17.95 15.04
CA ALA A 451 -8.81 -19.06 15.98
C ALA A 451 -9.44 -18.66 17.33
N LYS A 452 -10.34 -17.66 17.33
CA LYS A 452 -11.10 -17.23 18.52
C LYS A 452 -12.21 -18.24 18.83
N LYS A 453 -12.17 -18.84 20.03
CA LYS A 453 -13.25 -19.71 20.53
C LYS A 453 -14.54 -18.97 20.91
N ALA A 454 -14.49 -17.66 21.13
CA ALA A 454 -15.64 -16.85 21.53
C ALA A 454 -16.29 -16.18 20.32
N VAL A 455 -17.51 -16.59 19.97
CA VAL A 455 -18.33 -16.00 18.90
C VAL A 455 -18.96 -14.71 19.41
N GLN A 456 -18.19 -13.62 19.37
CA GLN A 456 -18.65 -12.26 19.65
C GLN A 456 -18.56 -11.41 18.39
N VAL A 457 -19.52 -11.63 17.47
CA VAL A 457 -19.58 -10.97 16.17
C VAL A 457 -20.80 -10.04 16.12
N PRO A 458 -20.63 -8.71 15.97
CA PRO A 458 -21.76 -7.78 15.87
C PRO A 458 -22.68 -8.09 14.69
N LYS A 459 -23.99 -7.92 14.88
CA LYS A 459 -25.08 -8.19 13.92
C LYS A 459 -25.36 -9.66 13.56
N LEU A 460 -24.61 -10.63 14.07
CA LEU A 460 -24.94 -12.05 13.93
C LEU A 460 -26.26 -12.38 14.66
N GLU A 461 -27.22 -12.99 13.95
CA GLU A 461 -28.23 -13.86 14.57
C GLU A 461 -27.67 -15.29 14.50
N ASP A 462 -27.25 -15.84 15.64
CA ASP A 462 -26.63 -17.17 15.68
C ASP A 462 -27.72 -18.24 15.84
N ALA A 463 -27.58 -19.39 15.16
CA ALA A 463 -28.54 -20.49 15.30
C ALA A 463 -28.33 -21.24 16.63
N ASN A 464 -29.41 -21.67 17.29
CA ASN A 464 -29.31 -22.25 18.64
C ASN A 464 -28.47 -23.55 18.69
N TRP A 465 -28.35 -24.29 17.58
CA TRP A 465 -27.51 -25.49 17.49
C TRP A 465 -26.13 -25.24 16.84
N ALA A 466 -25.77 -24.00 16.49
CA ALA A 466 -24.53 -23.71 15.76
C ALA A 466 -23.27 -24.00 16.60
N GLY A 467 -22.43 -24.93 16.11
CA GLY A 467 -21.27 -25.45 16.85
C GLY A 467 -21.60 -26.42 17.98
N SER A 468 -22.84 -26.96 18.02
CA SER A 468 -23.21 -28.11 18.84
C SER A 468 -22.98 -29.43 18.07
N GLY A 469 -23.32 -30.58 18.67
CA GLY A 469 -23.32 -31.87 17.97
C GLY A 469 -24.33 -31.97 16.80
N ARG A 470 -25.17 -30.95 16.58
CA ARG A 470 -26.09 -30.82 15.42
C ARG A 470 -25.70 -29.67 14.48
N ALA A 471 -24.46 -29.19 14.56
CA ALA A 471 -23.96 -28.10 13.71
C ALA A 471 -24.06 -28.39 12.20
N ASN A 472 -24.02 -29.67 11.82
CA ASN A 472 -24.23 -30.14 10.44
C ASN A 472 -25.64 -29.83 9.92
N GLU A 473 -26.66 -29.78 10.78
CA GLU A 473 -28.02 -29.38 10.40
C GLU A 473 -28.18 -27.85 10.28
N CYS A 474 -27.18 -27.07 10.70
CA CYS A 474 -27.27 -25.62 10.74
C CYS A 474 -26.88 -24.96 9.41
N THR A 475 -27.70 -24.00 8.95
CA THR A 475 -27.45 -23.15 7.78
C THR A 475 -27.20 -21.69 8.20
N LEU A 476 -26.09 -21.10 7.75
CA LEU A 476 -25.85 -19.66 7.92
C LEU A 476 -26.28 -18.92 6.65
N ILE A 477 -27.26 -18.02 6.78
CA ILE A 477 -27.69 -17.13 5.71
C ILE A 477 -26.79 -15.89 5.70
N LEU A 478 -26.02 -15.71 4.63
CA LEU A 478 -25.17 -14.55 4.39
C LEU A 478 -25.93 -13.53 3.55
N THR A 479 -26.31 -12.40 4.16
CA THR A 479 -27.23 -11.44 3.54
C THR A 479 -26.53 -10.19 3.03
N GLU A 480 -27.02 -9.63 1.93
CA GLU A 480 -26.55 -8.34 1.41
C GLU A 480 -27.06 -7.17 2.27
N GLY A 481 -26.19 -6.72 3.19
CA GLY A 481 -26.50 -5.63 4.11
C GLY A 481 -27.64 -5.95 5.10
N ASP A 482 -28.13 -4.90 5.75
CA ASP A 482 -29.16 -5.01 6.80
C ASP A 482 -30.58 -5.18 6.24
N SER A 483 -30.84 -4.72 5.01
CA SER A 483 -32.15 -4.85 4.34
C SER A 483 -32.49 -6.32 4.06
N ALA A 484 -31.56 -7.06 3.44
CA ALA A 484 -31.70 -8.49 3.23
C ALA A 484 -31.76 -9.27 4.56
N LYS A 485 -31.01 -8.84 5.59
CA LYS A 485 -31.12 -9.41 6.95
C LYS A 485 -32.55 -9.32 7.48
N ALA A 486 -33.25 -8.21 7.30
CA ALA A 486 -34.61 -8.05 7.82
C ALA A 486 -35.58 -9.08 7.21
N LEU A 487 -35.45 -9.38 5.91
CA LEU A 487 -36.23 -10.41 5.24
C LEU A 487 -35.86 -11.82 5.72
N ALA A 488 -34.57 -12.14 5.83
CA ALA A 488 -34.09 -13.41 6.36
C ALA A 488 -34.56 -13.67 7.81
N VAL A 489 -34.52 -12.64 8.68
CA VAL A 489 -35.00 -12.73 10.07
C VAL A 489 -36.53 -12.90 10.16
N ALA A 490 -37.29 -12.40 9.18
CA ALA A 490 -38.70 -12.78 9.05
C ALA A 490 -38.86 -14.26 8.63
N GLY A 491 -38.00 -14.75 7.72
CA GLY A 491 -37.90 -16.16 7.33
C GLY A 491 -37.60 -17.11 8.49
N LEU A 492 -36.74 -16.72 9.44
CA LEU A 492 -36.46 -17.49 10.68
C LEU A 492 -37.72 -17.81 11.52
N SER A 493 -38.81 -17.04 11.35
CA SER A 493 -40.10 -17.34 12.02
C SER A 493 -40.92 -18.45 11.34
N VAL A 494 -40.44 -18.97 10.21
CA VAL A 494 -40.97 -20.14 9.48
C VAL A 494 -40.03 -21.34 9.67
N VAL A 495 -38.75 -21.19 9.32
CA VAL A 495 -37.78 -22.31 9.31
C VAL A 495 -37.13 -22.60 10.66
N GLY A 496 -37.34 -21.74 11.66
CA GLY A 496 -36.85 -21.89 13.02
C GLY A 496 -35.45 -21.31 13.25
N ARG A 497 -35.21 -20.81 14.49
CA ARG A 497 -33.91 -20.31 14.96
C ARG A 497 -32.91 -21.38 15.38
N ASP A 498 -33.33 -22.65 15.38
CA ASP A 498 -32.52 -23.76 15.87
C ASP A 498 -31.42 -24.15 14.88
N SER A 499 -31.80 -24.32 13.61
CA SER A 499 -30.91 -24.61 12.49
C SER A 499 -30.47 -23.37 11.71
N TYR A 500 -31.27 -22.31 11.62
CA TYR A 500 -30.95 -21.15 10.76
C TYR A 500 -30.41 -19.94 11.53
N GLY A 501 -29.26 -19.43 11.08
CA GLY A 501 -28.62 -18.18 11.52
C GLY A 501 -28.51 -17.17 10.37
N VAL A 502 -28.25 -15.90 10.68
CA VAL A 502 -28.19 -14.79 9.70
C VAL A 502 -27.03 -13.84 10.00
N PHE A 503 -26.21 -13.51 9.00
CA PHE A 503 -25.14 -12.51 9.12
C PHE A 503 -25.09 -11.55 7.90
N PRO A 504 -25.18 -10.22 8.13
CA PRO A 504 -25.16 -9.24 7.04
C PRO A 504 -23.74 -8.81 6.66
N LEU A 505 -23.41 -8.96 5.38
CA LEU A 505 -22.14 -8.51 4.81
C LEU A 505 -22.10 -6.99 4.61
N ARG A 506 -20.96 -6.36 4.89
CA ARG A 506 -20.73 -4.92 4.68
C ARG A 506 -20.38 -4.60 3.22
N GLY A 507 -21.34 -4.84 2.32
CA GLY A 507 -21.19 -4.62 0.88
C GLY A 507 -20.25 -5.65 0.22
N LYS A 508 -19.66 -5.26 -0.92
CA LYS A 508 -18.81 -6.13 -1.74
C LYS A 508 -17.66 -6.73 -0.91
N PHE A 509 -17.61 -8.05 -0.86
CA PHE A 509 -16.60 -8.78 -0.09
C PHE A 509 -15.20 -8.61 -0.69
N LEU A 510 -14.15 -8.77 0.13
CA LEU A 510 -12.77 -8.66 -0.36
C LEU A 510 -12.43 -9.87 -1.25
N ASN A 511 -12.01 -9.63 -2.50
CA ASN A 511 -11.40 -10.67 -3.33
C ASN A 511 -10.13 -11.19 -2.62
N VAL A 512 -10.20 -12.42 -2.10
CA VAL A 512 -9.13 -13.02 -1.31
C VAL A 512 -8.02 -13.68 -2.13
N ARG A 513 -8.24 -13.93 -3.43
CA ARG A 513 -7.33 -14.72 -4.27
C ARG A 513 -5.95 -14.07 -4.40
N ASP A 514 -5.94 -12.74 -4.48
CA ASP A 514 -4.76 -11.86 -4.58
C ASP A 514 -4.62 -10.94 -3.36
N ALA A 515 -5.18 -11.31 -2.20
CA ALA A 515 -5.05 -10.59 -0.95
C ALA A 515 -3.92 -11.19 -0.08
N THR A 516 -3.03 -10.34 0.42
CA THR A 516 -1.98 -10.77 1.36
C THR A 516 -2.58 -11.22 2.70
N ASP A 517 -1.92 -12.14 3.40
CA ASP A 517 -2.27 -12.50 4.79
C ASP A 517 -2.37 -11.26 5.70
N ALA A 518 -1.61 -10.19 5.43
CA ALA A 518 -1.69 -8.92 6.14
C ALA A 518 -2.97 -8.11 5.84
N GLN A 519 -3.47 -8.12 4.60
CA GLN A 519 -4.76 -7.52 4.24
C GLN A 519 -5.93 -8.33 4.81
N LEU A 520 -5.86 -9.67 4.72
CA LEU A 520 -6.84 -10.57 5.34
C LEU A 520 -6.87 -10.41 6.86
N THR A 521 -5.71 -10.25 7.51
CA THR A 521 -5.59 -9.97 8.94
C THR A 521 -6.17 -8.60 9.30
N LYS A 522 -6.14 -7.60 8.41
CA LYS A 522 -6.78 -6.29 8.64
C LYS A 522 -8.30 -6.32 8.44
N ASN A 523 -8.79 -7.08 7.45
CA ASN A 523 -10.22 -7.18 7.14
C ASN A 523 -11.03 -7.69 8.37
N SER A 524 -12.17 -7.06 8.65
CA SER A 524 -13.07 -7.48 9.73
C SER A 524 -13.99 -8.62 9.29
N GLU A 525 -14.58 -8.51 8.09
CA GLU A 525 -15.61 -9.41 7.59
C GLU A 525 -15.06 -10.81 7.32
N PHE A 526 -13.84 -10.93 6.77
CA PHE A 526 -13.13 -12.21 6.67
C PHE A 526 -12.95 -12.86 8.06
N GLY A 527 -12.52 -12.07 9.05
CA GLY A 527 -12.39 -12.53 10.43
C GLY A 527 -13.72 -12.91 11.08
N HIS A 528 -14.80 -12.18 10.77
CA HIS A 528 -16.16 -12.46 11.21
C HIS A 528 -16.65 -13.80 10.63
N LEU A 529 -16.65 -13.97 9.30
CA LEU A 529 -17.09 -15.21 8.65
C LEU A 529 -16.36 -16.45 9.20
N CYS A 530 -15.02 -16.38 9.33
CA CYS A 530 -14.27 -17.50 9.88
C CYS A 530 -14.62 -17.80 11.35
N THR A 531 -14.91 -16.77 12.16
CA THR A 531 -15.35 -16.93 13.56
C THR A 531 -16.77 -17.52 13.64
N ILE A 532 -17.70 -17.09 12.78
CA ILE A 532 -19.10 -17.56 12.77
C ILE A 532 -19.17 -19.03 12.35
N LEU A 533 -18.45 -19.39 11.28
CA LEU A 533 -18.48 -20.72 10.66
C LEU A 533 -17.50 -21.73 11.29
N GLY A 534 -16.55 -21.28 12.10
CA GLY A 534 -15.50 -22.14 12.67
C GLY A 534 -14.35 -22.47 11.71
N LEU A 535 -14.27 -21.79 10.56
CA LEU A 535 -13.28 -22.00 9.50
C LEU A 535 -11.88 -21.61 9.95
N LYS A 536 -10.90 -22.49 9.69
CA LYS A 536 -9.50 -22.34 10.09
C LYS A 536 -8.60 -22.33 8.84
N PRO A 537 -7.79 -21.28 8.59
CA PRO A 537 -6.90 -21.26 7.44
C PRO A 537 -5.81 -22.34 7.52
N GLY A 538 -5.86 -23.33 6.62
CA GLY A 538 -4.89 -24.44 6.55
C GLY A 538 -5.43 -25.81 6.96
N ILE A 539 -6.69 -25.90 7.40
CA ILE A 539 -7.47 -27.14 7.44
C ILE A 539 -8.24 -27.25 6.11
N LYS A 540 -8.43 -28.47 5.58
CA LYS A 540 -9.05 -28.67 4.26
C LYS A 540 -10.57 -28.86 4.32
N TYR A 541 -11.05 -29.53 5.37
CA TYR A 541 -12.41 -30.03 5.53
C TYR A 541 -12.78 -31.15 4.55
N ASP A 542 -11.80 -31.99 4.19
CA ASP A 542 -11.98 -33.16 3.32
C ASP A 542 -12.55 -34.40 4.06
N THR A 543 -12.33 -34.51 5.37
CA THR A 543 -12.90 -35.56 6.25
C THR A 543 -14.09 -35.07 7.09
N ASP A 544 -14.94 -36.02 7.52
CA ASP A 544 -16.10 -35.72 8.38
C ASP A 544 -15.70 -35.22 9.77
N ASP A 545 -14.61 -35.74 10.35
CA ASP A 545 -14.06 -35.24 11.61
C ASP A 545 -13.62 -33.77 11.52
N GLU A 546 -13.02 -33.35 10.40
CA GLU A 546 -12.69 -31.93 10.17
C GLU A 546 -13.96 -31.09 10.01
N ARG A 547 -14.93 -31.56 9.20
CA ARG A 547 -16.24 -30.91 8.99
C ARG A 547 -17.03 -30.77 10.28
N ALA A 548 -16.99 -31.75 11.18
CA ALA A 548 -17.60 -31.70 12.50
C ALA A 548 -17.01 -30.59 13.42
N THR A 549 -15.88 -29.98 13.05
CA THR A 549 -15.34 -28.80 13.76
C THR A 549 -15.87 -27.46 13.25
N LEU A 550 -16.72 -27.45 12.22
CA LEU A 550 -17.47 -26.29 11.75
C LEU A 550 -18.65 -25.99 12.68
N ARG A 551 -19.14 -24.75 12.63
CA ARG A 551 -20.34 -24.32 13.38
C ARG A 551 -21.64 -24.45 12.60
N TYR A 552 -21.54 -24.53 11.27
CA TYR A 552 -22.65 -24.63 10.34
C TYR A 552 -22.26 -25.64 9.26
N GLY A 553 -23.17 -26.55 8.92
CA GLY A 553 -23.03 -27.53 7.84
C GLY A 553 -23.35 -26.98 6.46
N HIS A 554 -24.05 -25.84 6.38
CA HIS A 554 -24.38 -25.17 5.13
C HIS A 554 -24.26 -23.64 5.24
N VAL A 555 -24.03 -22.99 4.09
CA VAL A 555 -24.04 -21.54 3.90
C VAL A 555 -24.97 -21.19 2.75
N MET A 556 -25.90 -20.27 2.99
CA MET A 556 -26.88 -19.82 2.00
C MET A 556 -26.63 -18.34 1.69
N ILE A 557 -26.29 -18.03 0.44
CA ILE A 557 -26.01 -16.67 -0.02
C ILE A 557 -27.32 -16.00 -0.43
N MET A 558 -27.67 -14.89 0.21
CA MET A 558 -28.92 -14.17 0.00
C MET A 558 -28.62 -12.70 -0.35
N THR A 559 -28.33 -12.49 -1.63
CA THR A 559 -28.08 -11.17 -2.24
C THR A 559 -29.34 -10.61 -2.88
N ASP A 560 -29.31 -9.33 -3.24
CA ASP A 560 -30.31 -8.82 -4.19
C ASP A 560 -30.13 -9.55 -5.54
N GLN A 561 -31.22 -9.72 -6.30
CA GLN A 561 -31.22 -10.46 -7.58
C GLN A 561 -30.85 -9.53 -8.74
N ASP A 562 -29.70 -8.87 -8.59
CA ASP A 562 -29.11 -7.96 -9.56
C ASP A 562 -27.66 -8.37 -9.89
N HIS A 563 -27.02 -7.61 -10.78
CA HIS A 563 -25.64 -7.86 -11.19
C HIS A 563 -24.61 -7.72 -10.06
N ASP A 564 -24.77 -6.79 -9.12
CA ASP A 564 -23.82 -6.63 -8.01
C ASP A 564 -23.97 -7.74 -6.95
N GLY A 565 -25.18 -8.24 -6.75
CA GLY A 565 -25.48 -9.46 -6.01
C GLY A 565 -24.81 -10.69 -6.65
N SER A 566 -24.91 -10.88 -7.97
CA SER A 566 -24.17 -11.92 -8.70
C SER A 566 -22.65 -11.86 -8.46
N HIS A 567 -22.08 -10.66 -8.40
CA HIS A 567 -20.67 -10.49 -8.04
C HIS A 567 -20.36 -10.83 -6.58
N ILE A 568 -21.26 -10.55 -5.63
CA ILE A 568 -21.12 -10.99 -4.24
C ILE A 568 -21.19 -12.52 -4.12
N LYS A 569 -22.10 -13.19 -4.83
CA LYS A 569 -22.11 -14.67 -4.95
C LYS A 569 -20.72 -15.16 -5.42
N GLY A 570 -20.20 -14.60 -6.51
CA GLY A 570 -18.89 -14.97 -7.05
C GLY A 570 -17.71 -14.72 -6.09
N LEU A 571 -17.71 -13.60 -5.36
CA LEU A 571 -16.67 -13.27 -4.37
C LEU A 571 -16.66 -14.26 -3.19
N LEU A 572 -17.84 -14.72 -2.75
CA LEU A 572 -17.98 -15.72 -1.70
C LEU A 572 -17.59 -17.12 -2.19
N LEU A 573 -17.99 -17.50 -3.40
CA LEU A 573 -17.56 -18.77 -4.02
C LEU A 573 -16.03 -18.80 -4.20
N ASN A 574 -15.42 -17.69 -4.62
CA ASN A 574 -13.96 -17.55 -4.70
C ASN A 574 -13.28 -17.58 -3.32
N LEU A 575 -13.94 -17.10 -2.25
CA LEU A 575 -13.46 -17.27 -0.87
C LEU A 575 -13.36 -18.76 -0.49
N PHE A 576 -14.41 -19.53 -0.72
CA PHE A 576 -14.41 -20.97 -0.42
C PHE A 576 -13.42 -21.72 -1.33
N HIS A 577 -13.46 -21.52 -2.65
CA HIS A 577 -12.52 -22.14 -3.59
C HIS A 577 -11.04 -21.81 -3.29
N LYS A 578 -10.72 -20.60 -2.79
CA LYS A 578 -9.33 -20.21 -2.48
C LYS A 578 -8.74 -20.87 -1.22
N PHE A 579 -9.57 -21.25 -0.23
CA PHE A 579 -9.08 -21.73 1.07
C PHE A 579 -9.60 -23.10 1.51
N TRP A 580 -10.83 -23.45 1.15
CA TRP A 580 -11.54 -24.64 1.60
C TRP A 580 -12.34 -25.27 0.43
N PRO A 581 -11.67 -25.60 -0.69
CA PRO A 581 -12.34 -25.98 -1.93
C PRO A 581 -13.21 -27.23 -1.80
N SER A 582 -12.82 -28.19 -0.94
CA SER A 582 -13.58 -29.42 -0.69
C SER A 582 -14.97 -29.21 -0.08
N LEU A 583 -15.26 -28.03 0.48
CA LEU A 583 -16.64 -27.67 0.88
C LEU A 583 -17.57 -27.45 -0.34
N LEU A 584 -17.03 -27.01 -1.48
CA LEU A 584 -17.80 -26.82 -2.72
C LEU A 584 -18.07 -28.15 -3.45
N GLU A 585 -17.31 -29.20 -3.13
CA GLU A 585 -17.57 -30.58 -3.59
C GLU A 585 -18.81 -31.17 -2.87
N THR A 586 -18.99 -30.86 -1.59
CA THR A 586 -20.06 -31.43 -0.74
C THR A 586 -21.34 -30.58 -0.67
N GLY A 587 -21.56 -29.65 -1.61
CA GLY A 587 -22.76 -28.79 -1.63
C GLY A 587 -22.89 -27.87 -0.40
N TYR A 588 -21.77 -27.47 0.22
CA TYR A 588 -21.77 -26.61 1.43
C TYR A 588 -22.38 -25.23 1.19
N VAL A 589 -22.38 -24.73 -0.05
CA VAL A 589 -22.83 -23.39 -0.41
C VAL A 589 -24.01 -23.43 -1.36
N SER A 590 -25.08 -22.71 -1.03
CA SER A 590 -26.23 -22.46 -1.89
C SER A 590 -26.48 -20.95 -2.06
N ALA A 591 -27.34 -20.59 -3.01
CA ALA A 591 -27.96 -19.26 -3.10
C ALA A 591 -29.46 -19.36 -2.80
N PHE A 592 -30.00 -18.26 -2.25
CA PHE A 592 -31.43 -18.00 -2.15
C PHE A 592 -31.82 -17.01 -3.26
N LEU A 593 -32.66 -17.45 -4.20
CA LEU A 593 -33.21 -16.61 -5.28
C LEU A 593 -34.54 -15.98 -4.85
N THR A 594 -34.83 -14.79 -5.37
CA THR A 594 -36.16 -14.18 -5.31
C THR A 594 -36.66 -13.81 -6.71
N PRO A 595 -37.99 -13.73 -6.92
CA PRO A 595 -38.54 -13.24 -8.18
C PRO A 595 -38.00 -11.86 -8.53
N LEU A 596 -37.54 -11.70 -9.77
CA LEU A 596 -37.04 -10.44 -10.34
C LEU A 596 -38.21 -9.47 -10.60
N LEU A 597 -39.35 -10.00 -11.02
CA LEU A 597 -40.58 -9.24 -11.22
C LEU A 597 -41.80 -10.10 -10.87
N LYS A 598 -42.93 -9.44 -10.58
CA LYS A 598 -44.25 -10.09 -10.48
C LYS A 598 -45.24 -9.39 -11.39
N VAL A 599 -45.96 -10.18 -12.16
CA VAL A 599 -47.04 -9.69 -13.04
C VAL A 599 -48.37 -9.84 -12.33
N HIS A 600 -49.14 -8.75 -12.27
CA HIS A 600 -50.46 -8.70 -11.68
C HIS A 600 -51.54 -8.75 -12.77
N THR A 601 -52.33 -9.83 -12.80
CA THR A 601 -53.37 -10.13 -13.80
C THR A 601 -54.76 -10.05 -13.17
N GLY A 602 -55.06 -8.91 -12.52
CA GLY A 602 -56.36 -8.60 -11.90
C GLY A 602 -56.63 -9.32 -10.58
N LYS A 603 -56.61 -10.65 -10.58
CA LYS A 603 -56.73 -11.50 -9.36
C LYS A 603 -55.49 -12.32 -9.05
N GLU A 604 -54.71 -12.66 -10.06
CA GLU A 604 -53.51 -13.50 -9.92
C GLU A 604 -52.23 -12.64 -9.88
N ILE A 605 -51.18 -13.22 -9.28
CA ILE A 605 -49.86 -12.61 -9.14
C ILE A 605 -48.85 -13.68 -9.54
N ILE A 606 -48.25 -13.53 -10.73
CA ILE A 606 -47.34 -14.51 -11.32
C ILE A 606 -45.89 -14.03 -11.09
N PRO A 607 -45.06 -14.76 -10.32
CA PRO A 607 -43.65 -14.42 -10.12
C PRO A 607 -42.78 -14.96 -11.25
N PHE A 608 -41.83 -14.13 -11.71
CA PHE A 608 -40.83 -14.47 -12.72
C PHE A 608 -39.43 -14.22 -12.15
N PHE A 609 -38.49 -15.12 -12.43
CA PHE A 609 -37.11 -15.08 -11.93
C PHE A 609 -36.12 -14.54 -12.97
N SER A 610 -36.50 -14.53 -14.25
CA SER A 610 -35.73 -13.91 -15.34
C SER A 610 -36.61 -13.09 -16.30
N VAL A 611 -36.00 -12.18 -17.05
CA VAL A 611 -36.71 -11.39 -18.09
C VAL A 611 -37.18 -12.27 -19.27
N PRO A 612 -36.41 -13.27 -19.77
CA PRO A 612 -36.88 -14.16 -20.83
C PRO A 612 -38.15 -14.96 -20.47
N GLU A 613 -38.29 -15.42 -19.22
CA GLU A 613 -39.54 -16.09 -18.77
C GLU A 613 -40.76 -15.15 -18.91
N TYR A 614 -40.59 -13.87 -18.54
CA TYR A 614 -41.64 -12.86 -18.63
C TYR A 614 -41.98 -12.49 -20.09
N GLU A 615 -40.97 -12.24 -20.93
CA GLU A 615 -41.21 -11.90 -22.34
C GLU A 615 -41.80 -13.09 -23.13
N ALA A 616 -41.46 -14.33 -22.80
CA ALA A 616 -42.13 -15.52 -23.32
C ALA A 616 -43.61 -15.55 -22.91
N TRP A 617 -43.92 -15.44 -21.62
CA TRP A 617 -45.29 -15.41 -21.11
C TRP A 617 -46.12 -14.27 -21.74
N LYS A 618 -45.54 -13.08 -21.87
CA LYS A 618 -46.14 -11.89 -22.49
C LYS A 618 -46.43 -12.09 -23.99
N THR A 619 -45.55 -12.83 -24.68
CA THR A 619 -45.74 -13.21 -26.10
C THR A 619 -46.86 -14.24 -26.27
N GLU A 620 -47.05 -15.14 -25.31
CA GLU A 620 -48.18 -16.08 -25.26
C GLU A 620 -49.51 -15.41 -24.88
N HIS A 621 -49.48 -14.32 -24.10
CA HIS A 621 -50.66 -13.65 -23.54
C HIS A 621 -50.85 -12.18 -24.02
N PRO A 622 -50.72 -11.84 -25.32
CA PRO A 622 -50.61 -10.46 -25.80
C PRO A 622 -51.88 -9.62 -25.63
N GLN A 623 -53.04 -10.25 -25.44
CA GLN A 623 -54.33 -9.58 -25.18
C GLN A 623 -54.57 -9.32 -23.68
N GLN A 624 -53.76 -9.89 -22.78
CA GLN A 624 -54.01 -9.86 -21.34
C GLN A 624 -53.45 -8.59 -20.70
N LYS A 625 -54.35 -7.64 -20.38
CA LYS A 625 -53.98 -6.45 -19.59
C LYS A 625 -53.39 -6.87 -18.24
N HIS A 626 -52.16 -6.44 -17.99
CA HIS A 626 -51.38 -6.78 -16.81
C HIS A 626 -50.59 -5.57 -16.30
N HIS A 627 -50.16 -5.61 -15.04
CA HIS A 627 -49.26 -4.62 -14.45
C HIS A 627 -48.01 -5.32 -13.91
N VAL A 628 -46.83 -4.91 -14.37
CA VAL A 628 -45.55 -5.45 -13.89
C VAL A 628 -45.09 -4.69 -12.65
N LYS A 629 -44.65 -5.41 -11.61
CA LYS A 629 -43.90 -4.85 -10.47
C LYS A 629 -42.52 -5.49 -10.42
N TYR A 630 -41.48 -4.72 -10.67
CA TYR A 630 -40.08 -5.14 -10.52
C TYR A 630 -39.66 -5.16 -9.04
N TYR A 631 -38.85 -6.15 -8.65
CA TYR A 631 -38.37 -6.37 -7.28
C TYR A 631 -36.84 -6.17 -7.24
N LYS A 632 -36.43 -4.91 -7.28
CA LYS A 632 -35.02 -4.49 -7.41
C LYS A 632 -34.10 -4.91 -6.27
N GLY A 633 -34.65 -5.29 -5.12
CA GLY A 633 -33.89 -5.84 -4.00
C GLY A 633 -34.78 -6.51 -2.96
N LEU A 634 -34.16 -7.29 -2.07
CA LEU A 634 -34.83 -8.08 -1.03
C LEU A 634 -35.64 -7.20 -0.07
N GLY A 635 -35.19 -5.97 0.18
CA GLY A 635 -35.93 -4.97 0.96
C GLY A 635 -37.25 -4.50 0.33
N THR A 636 -37.51 -4.79 -0.95
CA THR A 636 -38.77 -4.50 -1.65
C THR A 636 -39.86 -5.55 -1.37
N SER A 637 -39.47 -6.75 -0.89
CA SER A 637 -40.40 -7.81 -0.48
C SER A 637 -40.93 -7.56 0.94
N THR A 638 -42.23 -7.70 1.14
CA THR A 638 -42.85 -7.60 2.46
C THR A 638 -42.47 -8.78 3.37
N SER A 639 -42.57 -8.61 4.68
CA SER A 639 -42.40 -9.70 5.65
C SER A 639 -43.45 -10.82 5.54
N LYS A 640 -44.48 -10.66 4.70
CA LYS A 640 -45.42 -11.73 4.31
C LYS A 640 -44.82 -12.56 3.17
N GLU A 641 -44.41 -11.89 2.08
CA GLU A 641 -43.75 -12.53 0.94
C GLU A 641 -42.46 -13.25 1.36
N GLY A 642 -41.67 -12.66 2.28
CA GLY A 642 -40.52 -13.35 2.86
C GLY A 642 -40.89 -14.67 3.55
N LYS A 643 -42.01 -14.72 4.28
CA LYS A 643 -42.46 -15.99 4.89
C LYS A 643 -42.96 -16.98 3.84
N GLU A 644 -43.59 -16.51 2.78
CA GLU A 644 -44.04 -17.35 1.65
C GLU A 644 -42.84 -17.97 0.91
N TYR A 645 -41.79 -17.20 0.63
CA TYR A 645 -40.55 -17.72 0.04
C TYR A 645 -39.87 -18.77 0.95
N PHE A 646 -39.82 -18.53 2.27
CA PHE A 646 -39.24 -19.47 3.24
C PHE A 646 -40.15 -20.68 3.55
N GLN A 647 -41.44 -20.62 3.24
CA GLN A 647 -42.33 -21.80 3.21
C GLN A 647 -42.05 -22.66 1.97
N ALA A 648 -41.84 -22.01 0.82
CA ALA A 648 -41.45 -22.64 -0.45
C ALA A 648 -39.91 -22.67 -0.63
N LEU A 649 -39.14 -22.92 0.43
CA LEU A 649 -37.67 -22.73 0.44
C LEU A 649 -36.96 -23.55 -0.65
N ALA A 650 -37.41 -24.78 -0.92
CA ALA A 650 -36.84 -25.65 -1.94
C ALA A 650 -36.91 -25.02 -3.35
N ASP A 651 -37.99 -24.30 -3.66
CA ASP A 651 -38.16 -23.63 -4.95
C ASP A 651 -37.24 -22.39 -5.08
N HIS A 652 -36.85 -21.81 -3.94
CA HIS A 652 -36.05 -20.58 -3.86
C HIS A 652 -34.55 -20.87 -3.64
N GLN A 653 -34.13 -22.14 -3.54
CA GLN A 653 -32.75 -22.53 -3.25
C GLN A 653 -32.06 -23.15 -4.48
N VAL A 654 -30.83 -22.70 -4.74
CA VAL A 654 -29.93 -23.30 -5.75
C VAL A 654 -28.63 -23.73 -5.07
N GLY A 655 -28.29 -25.01 -5.13
CA GLY A 655 -27.01 -25.53 -4.62
C GLY A 655 -25.87 -25.26 -5.61
N PHE A 656 -24.73 -24.76 -5.13
CA PHE A 656 -23.53 -24.69 -5.97
C PHE A 656 -22.72 -25.99 -5.84
N THR A 657 -22.25 -26.50 -6.98
CA THR A 657 -21.47 -27.73 -7.03
C THR A 657 -20.15 -27.53 -7.77
N TRP A 658 -19.05 -28.00 -7.19
CA TRP A 658 -17.75 -28.08 -7.86
C TRP A 658 -17.56 -29.50 -8.39
N LYS A 659 -17.69 -29.70 -9.72
CA LYS A 659 -17.73 -31.04 -10.35
C LYS A 659 -16.48 -31.35 -11.18
N SER A 660 -15.67 -30.34 -11.52
CA SER A 660 -14.47 -30.46 -12.34
C SER A 660 -13.38 -29.45 -11.93
N PRO A 661 -12.07 -29.74 -12.11
CA PRO A 661 -11.02 -28.72 -11.96
C PRO A 661 -11.27 -27.45 -12.80
N GLU A 662 -11.86 -27.62 -13.98
CA GLU A 662 -12.20 -26.58 -14.95
C GLU A 662 -13.24 -25.57 -14.41
N ASP A 663 -14.26 -26.03 -13.69
CA ASP A 663 -15.22 -25.18 -12.95
C ASP A 663 -14.48 -24.21 -12.00
N GLY A 664 -13.43 -24.71 -11.34
CA GLY A 664 -12.61 -23.94 -10.42
C GLY A 664 -11.72 -22.95 -11.17
N ASP A 665 -11.13 -23.37 -12.29
CA ASP A 665 -10.29 -22.50 -13.09
C ASP A 665 -11.06 -21.34 -13.73
N ALA A 666 -12.30 -21.57 -14.20
CA ALA A 666 -13.19 -20.52 -14.67
C ALA A 666 -13.41 -19.44 -13.59
N LEU A 667 -13.65 -19.84 -12.35
CA LEU A 667 -13.79 -18.93 -11.20
C LEU A 667 -12.45 -18.23 -10.85
N ALA A 668 -11.31 -18.91 -11.02
CA ALA A 668 -9.98 -18.33 -10.83
C ALA A 668 -9.62 -17.31 -11.92
N MET A 669 -10.05 -17.53 -13.16
CA MET A 669 -9.88 -16.64 -14.30
C MET A 669 -10.57 -15.29 -14.06
N VAL A 670 -11.78 -15.27 -13.50
CA VAL A 670 -12.46 -14.00 -13.16
C VAL A 670 -11.73 -13.25 -12.04
N PHE A 671 -11.34 -13.95 -10.96
CA PHE A 671 -10.87 -13.30 -9.74
C PHE A 671 -9.34 -13.15 -9.57
N SER A 672 -8.50 -13.61 -10.50
CA SER A 672 -7.04 -13.42 -10.42
C SER A 672 -6.55 -12.25 -11.26
N LYS A 673 -5.84 -11.28 -10.65
CA LYS A 673 -5.26 -10.11 -11.32
C LYS A 673 -4.40 -10.44 -12.53
N ASP A 674 -3.66 -11.55 -12.49
CA ASP A 674 -2.69 -11.87 -13.55
C ASP A 674 -3.36 -12.33 -14.86
N ARG A 675 -4.63 -12.78 -14.79
CA ARG A 675 -5.41 -13.35 -15.92
C ARG A 675 -6.26 -12.32 -16.69
N VAL A 676 -5.79 -11.07 -16.79
CA VAL A 676 -6.50 -9.99 -17.54
C VAL A 676 -6.73 -10.35 -19.00
N ALA A 677 -5.73 -10.91 -19.68
CA ALA A 677 -5.84 -11.25 -21.11
C ALA A 677 -6.96 -12.26 -21.37
N GLU A 678 -7.07 -13.28 -20.52
CA GLU A 678 -8.09 -14.32 -20.61
C GLU A 678 -9.50 -13.77 -20.34
N ARG A 679 -9.66 -12.91 -19.32
CA ARG A 679 -10.93 -12.18 -19.10
C ARG A 679 -11.37 -11.38 -20.32
N LYS A 680 -10.44 -10.72 -21.01
CA LYS A 680 -10.76 -9.96 -22.23
C LYS A 680 -11.25 -10.87 -23.34
N VAL A 681 -10.63 -12.03 -23.54
CA VAL A 681 -11.06 -13.03 -24.55
C VAL A 681 -12.44 -13.57 -24.19
N TRP A 682 -12.64 -14.04 -22.95
CA TRP A 682 -13.91 -14.55 -22.44
C TRP A 682 -15.07 -13.58 -22.67
N LEU A 683 -14.90 -12.31 -22.29
CA LEU A 683 -15.94 -11.28 -22.45
C LEU A 683 -16.12 -10.82 -23.90
N SER A 684 -15.11 -10.97 -24.77
CA SER A 684 -15.23 -10.65 -26.19
C SER A 684 -15.89 -11.77 -27.02
N GLN A 685 -15.94 -13.00 -26.49
CA GLN A 685 -16.54 -14.16 -27.15
C GLN A 685 -17.98 -14.42 -26.73
N SER A 686 -18.40 -13.95 -25.55
CA SER A 686 -19.77 -14.06 -25.07
C SER A 686 -20.74 -13.08 -25.73
N ASN A 687 -21.94 -13.54 -26.07
CA ASN A 687 -23.06 -12.66 -26.41
C ASN A 687 -23.80 -12.24 -25.12
N PRO A 688 -23.98 -10.93 -24.83
CA PRO A 688 -24.69 -10.46 -23.64
C PRO A 688 -26.18 -10.85 -23.56
N ARG A 689 -26.74 -11.45 -24.61
CA ARG A 689 -28.13 -11.96 -24.66
C ARG A 689 -28.27 -13.45 -24.32
N ASP A 690 -27.18 -14.15 -24.04
CA ASP A 690 -27.17 -15.58 -23.69
C ASP A 690 -27.53 -15.78 -22.20
N PHE A 691 -28.80 -15.57 -21.86
CA PHE A 691 -29.30 -15.67 -20.49
C PHE A 691 -29.45 -17.12 -20.00
N ILE A 692 -29.36 -17.33 -18.68
CA ILE A 692 -29.83 -18.56 -18.03
C ILE A 692 -31.35 -18.61 -18.18
N PHE A 693 -31.85 -19.60 -18.91
CA PHE A 693 -33.26 -19.75 -19.28
C PHE A 693 -34.09 -20.62 -18.33
N GLU A 694 -33.44 -21.40 -17.45
CA GLU A 694 -34.09 -22.44 -16.66
C GLU A 694 -33.77 -22.34 -15.16
N ARG A 695 -34.77 -22.65 -14.33
CA ARG A 695 -34.68 -22.67 -12.86
C ARG A 695 -34.03 -23.97 -12.38
N LEU A 696 -32.70 -23.98 -12.35
CA LEU A 696 -31.91 -25.13 -11.88
C LEU A 696 -31.86 -25.21 -10.35
N SER A 697 -32.01 -26.41 -9.78
CA SER A 697 -31.82 -26.68 -8.35
C SER A 697 -30.36 -26.88 -7.95
N GLU A 698 -29.50 -27.28 -8.89
CA GLU A 698 -28.03 -27.30 -8.76
C GLU A 698 -27.39 -26.52 -9.91
N MET A 699 -26.32 -25.76 -9.60
CA MET A 699 -25.53 -25.03 -10.59
C MET A 699 -24.04 -25.37 -10.46
N PRO A 700 -23.37 -25.87 -11.52
CA PRO A 700 -21.91 -25.98 -11.58
C PRO A 700 -21.25 -24.59 -11.54
N LEU A 701 -20.07 -24.46 -10.90
CA LEU A 701 -19.41 -23.15 -10.79
C LEU A 701 -19.01 -22.58 -12.16
N GLY A 702 -18.65 -23.42 -13.14
CA GLY A 702 -18.36 -22.99 -14.50
C GLY A 702 -19.59 -22.38 -15.19
N GLN A 703 -20.78 -22.97 -15.00
CA GLN A 703 -22.03 -22.41 -15.52
C GLN A 703 -22.41 -21.09 -14.84
N PHE A 704 -22.25 -21.02 -13.51
CA PHE A 704 -22.42 -19.76 -12.77
C PHE A 704 -21.49 -18.66 -13.30
N VAL A 705 -20.21 -18.98 -13.55
CA VAL A 705 -19.24 -18.03 -14.13
C VAL A 705 -19.67 -17.60 -15.53
N HIS A 706 -19.90 -18.53 -16.45
CA HIS A 706 -20.11 -18.24 -17.85
C HIS A 706 -21.51 -17.72 -18.20
N SER A 707 -22.50 -17.83 -17.31
CA SER A 707 -23.90 -17.43 -17.59
C SER A 707 -24.52 -16.45 -16.59
N GLU A 708 -24.03 -16.34 -15.35
CA GLU A 708 -24.50 -15.31 -14.39
C GLU A 708 -23.44 -14.21 -14.15
N LEU A 709 -22.24 -14.59 -13.68
CA LEU A 709 -21.17 -13.64 -13.33
C LEU A 709 -20.63 -12.86 -14.55
N ILE A 710 -20.85 -13.39 -15.76
CA ILE A 710 -20.56 -12.70 -17.01
C ILE A 710 -21.41 -11.45 -17.22
N GLN A 711 -22.67 -11.47 -16.79
CA GLN A 711 -23.62 -10.36 -16.97
C GLN A 711 -23.18 -9.16 -16.12
N PHE A 712 -22.78 -9.43 -14.87
CA PHE A 712 -22.09 -8.45 -14.03
C PHE A 712 -20.86 -7.88 -14.73
N SER A 713 -20.02 -8.72 -15.32
CA SER A 713 -18.77 -8.28 -15.94
C SER A 713 -19.01 -7.34 -17.13
N HIS A 714 -20.07 -7.55 -17.90
CA HIS A 714 -20.53 -6.64 -18.95
C HIS A 714 -21.12 -5.34 -18.39
N ALA A 715 -22.08 -5.42 -17.45
CA ALA A 715 -22.68 -4.25 -16.81
C ALA A 715 -21.64 -3.37 -16.09
N ASP A 716 -20.62 -3.99 -15.50
CA ASP A 716 -19.51 -3.33 -14.82
C ASP A 716 -18.57 -2.59 -15.79
N ASN A 717 -18.38 -3.09 -17.01
CA ASN A 717 -17.72 -2.34 -18.08
C ASN A 717 -18.60 -1.18 -18.58
N ILE A 718 -19.90 -1.43 -18.84
CA ILE A 718 -20.88 -0.43 -19.34
C ILE A 718 -21.00 0.78 -18.40
N ARG A 719 -21.01 0.57 -17.09
CA ARG A 719 -21.08 1.68 -16.10
C ARG A 719 -19.75 2.39 -15.84
N SER A 720 -18.62 1.77 -16.20
CA SER A 720 -17.28 2.25 -15.81
C SER A 720 -16.50 2.90 -16.94
N ILE A 721 -16.75 2.51 -18.20
CA ILE A 721 -16.11 3.02 -19.41
C ILE A 721 -17.11 3.91 -20.18
N PRO A 722 -16.71 5.08 -20.73
CA PRO A 722 -17.62 5.95 -21.47
C PRO A 722 -17.89 5.45 -22.89
N ASN A 723 -18.88 6.06 -23.56
CA ASN A 723 -18.98 5.98 -25.02
C ASN A 723 -18.09 7.03 -25.69
N VAL A 724 -17.58 6.75 -26.89
CA VAL A 724 -16.70 7.63 -27.67
C VAL A 724 -17.41 8.90 -28.16
N ILE A 725 -18.74 8.84 -28.35
CA ILE A 725 -19.54 9.92 -28.95
C ILE A 725 -19.87 11.03 -27.94
N ASP A 726 -20.38 10.69 -26.75
CA ASP A 726 -20.66 11.68 -25.69
C ASP A 726 -19.57 11.81 -24.61
N GLY A 727 -18.66 10.85 -24.50
CA GLY A 727 -17.71 10.80 -23.38
C GLY A 727 -18.34 10.51 -22.02
N LEU A 728 -19.63 10.20 -21.97
CA LEU A 728 -20.39 9.98 -20.74
C LEU A 728 -20.53 8.50 -20.42
N LYS A 729 -20.76 8.23 -19.14
CA LYS A 729 -21.20 6.94 -18.60
C LYS A 729 -22.71 7.00 -18.30
N PRO A 730 -23.43 5.87 -18.20
CA PRO A 730 -24.88 5.86 -17.98
C PRO A 730 -25.38 6.77 -16.85
N SER A 731 -24.75 6.75 -15.66
CA SER A 731 -25.12 7.65 -14.55
C SER A 731 -25.03 9.14 -14.92
N GLN A 732 -24.08 9.54 -15.76
CA GLN A 732 -23.92 10.92 -16.22
C GLN A 732 -24.97 11.27 -17.28
N ARG A 733 -25.30 10.34 -18.19
CA ARG A 733 -26.41 10.51 -19.15
C ARG A 733 -27.76 10.65 -18.43
N LYS A 734 -28.03 9.80 -17.44
CA LYS A 734 -29.24 9.88 -16.60
C LYS A 734 -29.37 11.23 -15.90
N VAL A 735 -28.29 11.74 -15.28
CA VAL A 735 -28.24 13.08 -14.69
C VAL A 735 -28.50 14.18 -15.73
N LEU A 736 -27.86 14.10 -16.90
CA LEU A 736 -28.01 15.10 -17.96
C LEU A 736 -29.42 15.11 -18.57
N PHE A 737 -30.00 13.93 -18.82
CA PHE A 737 -31.39 13.75 -19.25
C PHE A 737 -32.37 14.34 -18.24
N ALA A 738 -32.20 14.07 -16.94
CA ALA A 738 -33.05 14.66 -15.90
C ALA A 738 -32.94 16.20 -15.90
N CYS A 739 -31.75 16.75 -16.10
CA CYS A 739 -31.55 18.20 -16.20
C CYS A 739 -32.21 18.80 -17.46
N PHE A 740 -32.13 18.13 -18.61
CA PHE A 740 -32.76 18.56 -19.87
C PHE A 740 -34.28 18.45 -19.83
N ARG A 741 -34.83 17.31 -19.38
CA ARG A 741 -36.27 17.06 -19.18
C ARG A 741 -36.93 18.08 -18.23
N ARG A 742 -36.18 18.54 -17.23
CA ARG A 742 -36.62 19.59 -16.29
C ARG A 742 -36.38 21.02 -16.79
N ASN A 743 -35.60 21.20 -17.86
CA ASN A 743 -35.04 22.48 -18.30
C ASN A 743 -34.38 23.26 -17.11
N LEU A 744 -33.44 22.59 -16.43
CA LEU A 744 -32.86 23.04 -15.16
C LEU A 744 -31.93 24.27 -15.32
N THR A 745 -32.56 25.44 -15.48
CA THR A 745 -31.95 26.77 -15.64
C THR A 745 -31.92 27.59 -14.34
N LYS A 746 -32.51 27.06 -13.27
CA LYS A 746 -32.52 27.65 -11.92
C LYS A 746 -31.94 26.64 -10.94
N GLU A 747 -31.24 27.14 -9.92
CA GLU A 747 -30.54 26.29 -8.98
C GLU A 747 -31.45 25.35 -8.18
N MET A 748 -30.99 24.12 -7.98
CA MET A 748 -31.64 23.05 -7.24
C MET A 748 -30.61 22.36 -6.35
N LYS A 749 -30.99 21.94 -5.14
CA LYS A 749 -30.08 21.19 -4.27
C LYS A 749 -29.66 19.88 -4.93
N VAL A 750 -28.38 19.50 -4.81
CA VAL A 750 -27.87 18.25 -5.40
C VAL A 750 -28.67 17.03 -4.91
N ALA A 751 -29.12 17.01 -3.65
CA ALA A 751 -30.00 15.96 -3.14
C ALA A 751 -31.42 15.94 -3.76
N GLN A 752 -31.96 17.09 -4.16
CA GLN A 752 -33.26 17.15 -4.86
C GLN A 752 -33.11 16.72 -6.32
N LEU A 753 -31.99 17.07 -6.96
CA LEU A 753 -31.68 16.64 -8.32
C LEU A 753 -31.40 15.13 -8.40
N ALA A 754 -30.72 14.56 -7.41
CA ALA A 754 -30.50 13.11 -7.33
C ALA A 754 -31.82 12.33 -7.22
N GLY A 755 -32.74 12.73 -6.34
CA GLY A 755 -34.06 12.10 -6.24
C GLY A 755 -34.90 12.25 -7.52
N TYR A 756 -34.92 13.45 -8.12
CA TYR A 756 -35.62 13.70 -9.39
C TYR A 756 -35.02 12.92 -10.57
N CYS A 757 -33.69 12.72 -10.58
CA CYS A 757 -33.02 11.86 -11.54
C CYS A 757 -33.44 10.39 -11.34
N ALA A 758 -33.44 9.89 -10.10
CA ALA A 758 -33.83 8.51 -9.81
C ALA A 758 -35.28 8.21 -10.22
N GLU A 759 -36.20 9.15 -9.92
CA GLU A 759 -37.63 9.08 -10.28
C GLU A 759 -37.86 8.94 -11.80
N HIS A 760 -37.09 9.65 -12.63
CA HIS A 760 -37.35 9.76 -14.07
C HIS A 760 -36.35 9.01 -14.97
N THR A 761 -35.43 8.24 -14.40
CA THR A 761 -34.43 7.44 -15.16
C THR A 761 -34.33 5.99 -14.70
N ALA A 762 -35.33 5.51 -13.96
CA ALA A 762 -35.37 4.17 -13.37
C ALA A 762 -34.13 3.79 -12.54
N TYR A 763 -33.38 4.77 -12.00
CA TYR A 763 -32.03 4.55 -11.45
C TYR A 763 -32.01 3.49 -10.33
N HIS A 764 -31.44 2.32 -10.63
CA HIS A 764 -31.50 1.13 -9.79
C HIS A 764 -30.55 1.16 -8.58
N HIS A 765 -29.49 2.00 -8.61
CA HIS A 765 -28.51 2.08 -7.52
C HIS A 765 -28.84 3.17 -6.49
N GLY A 766 -28.18 3.14 -5.33
CA GLY A 766 -28.42 4.14 -4.27
C GLY A 766 -28.06 5.58 -4.65
N GLU A 767 -28.86 6.56 -4.22
CA GLU A 767 -28.70 7.99 -4.51
C GLU A 767 -27.29 8.55 -4.21
N ALA A 768 -26.55 7.95 -3.28
CA ALA A 768 -25.15 8.31 -2.99
C ALA A 768 -24.26 8.32 -4.24
N SER A 769 -24.51 7.44 -5.21
CA SER A 769 -23.82 7.40 -6.50
C SER A 769 -24.25 8.51 -7.44
N LEU A 770 -25.52 8.92 -7.42
CA LEU A 770 -25.99 10.11 -8.16
C LEU A 770 -25.43 11.39 -7.55
N HIS A 771 -25.41 11.49 -6.21
CA HIS A 771 -24.82 12.62 -5.51
C HIS A 771 -23.36 12.86 -5.91
N SER A 772 -22.51 11.82 -5.93
CA SER A 772 -21.13 11.95 -6.39
C SER A 772 -21.02 12.20 -7.89
N THR A 773 -21.88 11.59 -8.72
CA THR A 773 -21.92 11.85 -10.17
C THR A 773 -22.23 13.32 -10.46
N ILE A 774 -23.25 13.89 -9.82
CA ILE A 774 -23.65 15.30 -9.97
C ILE A 774 -22.55 16.25 -9.48
N ILE A 775 -21.92 15.96 -8.33
CA ILE A 775 -20.80 16.76 -7.82
C ILE A 775 -19.63 16.74 -8.82
N ASN A 776 -19.22 15.56 -9.28
CA ASN A 776 -18.10 15.42 -10.20
C ASN A 776 -18.38 16.06 -11.58
N MET A 777 -19.63 16.13 -12.04
CA MET A 777 -20.02 16.84 -13.28
C MET A 777 -20.06 18.38 -13.16
N ALA A 778 -19.99 18.91 -11.92
CA ALA A 778 -20.02 20.34 -11.62
C ALA A 778 -18.66 20.90 -11.17
N GLN A 779 -17.72 20.05 -10.73
CA GLN A 779 -16.39 20.46 -10.28
C GLN A 779 -15.58 21.17 -11.38
N ASP A 780 -14.91 22.24 -10.98
CA ASP A 780 -14.21 23.19 -11.85
C ASP A 780 -12.76 23.51 -11.39
N PHE A 781 -12.27 22.85 -10.33
CA PHE A 781 -10.88 23.00 -9.87
C PHE A 781 -9.88 22.32 -10.83
N VAL A 782 -8.61 22.76 -10.78
CA VAL A 782 -7.53 22.26 -11.65
C VAL A 782 -7.37 20.75 -11.56
N GLY A 783 -7.61 20.05 -12.67
CA GLY A 783 -7.61 18.58 -12.75
C GLY A 783 -8.97 17.91 -12.56
N SER A 784 -10.08 18.68 -12.62
CA SER A 784 -11.44 18.16 -12.79
C SER A 784 -11.92 18.34 -14.24
N ASN A 785 -13.04 19.01 -14.50
CA ASN A 785 -13.58 19.19 -15.86
C ASN A 785 -12.96 20.43 -16.54
N ASN A 786 -12.57 20.32 -17.81
CA ASN A 786 -12.18 21.49 -18.62
C ASN A 786 -13.40 22.35 -18.96
N VAL A 787 -14.52 21.71 -19.30
CA VAL A 787 -15.82 22.33 -19.59
C VAL A 787 -16.87 21.57 -18.77
N PRO A 788 -17.12 21.96 -17.49
CA PRO A 788 -18.20 21.37 -16.71
C PRO A 788 -19.55 21.61 -17.39
N LEU A 789 -20.48 20.67 -17.22
CA LEU A 789 -21.85 20.76 -17.77
C LEU A 789 -22.85 21.31 -16.74
N LEU A 790 -22.48 21.27 -15.47
CA LEU A 790 -23.26 21.75 -14.34
C LEU A 790 -22.54 22.89 -13.60
N VAL A 791 -23.30 23.74 -12.92
CA VAL A 791 -22.76 24.88 -12.15
C VAL A 791 -22.50 24.47 -10.69
N PRO A 792 -21.31 24.71 -10.13
CA PRO A 792 -21.02 24.45 -8.72
C PRO A 792 -21.53 25.59 -7.82
N SER A 793 -22.85 25.66 -7.56
CA SER A 793 -23.43 26.65 -6.62
C SER A 793 -23.21 26.21 -5.17
N GLY A 794 -21.99 26.44 -4.67
CA GLY A 794 -21.55 26.13 -3.30
C GLY A 794 -20.18 25.45 -3.26
N GLN A 795 -19.84 24.81 -2.14
CA GLN A 795 -18.56 24.11 -1.98
C GLN A 795 -18.62 22.70 -2.61
N PHE A 796 -18.27 22.59 -3.89
CA PHE A 796 -18.22 21.33 -4.65
C PHE A 796 -16.92 20.53 -4.48
N GLY A 797 -16.02 20.98 -3.60
CA GLY A 797 -14.71 20.39 -3.33
C GLY A 797 -13.61 21.10 -4.12
N THR A 798 -12.40 21.07 -3.59
CA THR A 798 -11.28 21.88 -4.08
C THR A 798 -10.05 21.02 -4.40
N ARG A 799 -9.01 21.66 -4.92
CA ARG A 799 -7.71 21.03 -5.14
C ARG A 799 -7.01 20.62 -3.83
N LEU A 800 -7.45 21.13 -2.67
CA LEU A 800 -6.86 20.82 -1.37
C LEU A 800 -6.89 19.31 -1.06
N GLN A 801 -8.02 18.64 -1.35
CA GLN A 801 -8.20 17.20 -1.14
C GLN A 801 -8.56 16.43 -2.42
N GLY A 802 -8.63 17.13 -3.57
CA GLY A 802 -9.05 16.57 -4.86
C GLY A 802 -10.55 16.28 -4.89
N GLY A 803 -11.37 17.27 -4.57
CA GLY A 803 -12.83 17.18 -4.57
C GLY A 803 -13.48 16.46 -3.38
N LYS A 804 -12.70 15.76 -2.54
CA LYS A 804 -13.20 15.00 -1.38
C LYS A 804 -13.76 15.87 -0.26
N ASP A 805 -13.41 17.15 -0.26
CA ASP A 805 -13.86 18.22 0.63
C ASP A 805 -15.18 18.88 0.19
N ALA A 806 -15.85 18.31 -0.82
CA ALA A 806 -17.20 18.71 -1.21
C ALA A 806 -18.19 18.67 -0.03
N ALA A 807 -18.99 19.73 0.11
CA ALA A 807 -20.02 19.79 1.13
C ALA A 807 -21.19 18.83 0.84
N SER A 808 -21.92 18.44 1.87
CA SER A 808 -23.01 17.47 1.73
C SER A 808 -24.07 17.93 0.70
N PRO A 809 -24.59 17.03 -0.17
CA PRO A 809 -25.63 17.31 -1.17
C PRO A 809 -26.90 18.04 -0.71
N ARG A 810 -27.11 18.16 0.61
CA ARG A 810 -28.22 18.88 1.26
C ARG A 810 -27.99 20.40 1.36
N TYR A 811 -26.74 20.84 1.21
CA TYR A 811 -26.30 22.24 1.34
C TYR A 811 -25.91 22.89 0.01
N ILE A 812 -25.42 22.11 -0.94
CA ILE A 812 -24.95 22.58 -2.25
C ILE A 812 -26.03 22.48 -3.33
N PHE A 813 -25.97 23.41 -4.28
CA PHE A 813 -26.95 23.58 -5.34
C PHE A 813 -26.28 23.50 -6.72
N THR A 814 -27.04 23.16 -7.76
CA THR A 814 -26.54 23.07 -9.12
C THR A 814 -27.66 23.30 -10.14
N TYR A 815 -27.27 23.61 -11.37
CA TYR A 815 -28.12 23.78 -12.55
C TYR A 815 -27.27 23.63 -13.82
N LEU A 816 -27.89 23.60 -14.99
CA LEU A 816 -27.19 23.50 -16.26
C LEU A 816 -26.35 24.74 -16.54
N GLN A 817 -25.12 24.53 -17.00
CA GLN A 817 -24.27 25.61 -17.51
C GLN A 817 -24.89 26.23 -18.78
N PRO A 818 -24.73 27.54 -19.04
CA PRO A 818 -25.30 28.19 -20.23
C PRO A 818 -24.86 27.55 -21.56
N HIS A 819 -23.59 27.12 -21.64
CA HIS A 819 -23.05 26.42 -22.82
C HIS A 819 -23.52 24.96 -22.95
N ALA A 820 -24.12 24.34 -21.93
CA ALA A 820 -24.54 22.94 -22.01
C ALA A 820 -25.60 22.72 -23.11
N ARG A 821 -26.49 23.69 -23.36
CA ARG A 821 -27.46 23.65 -24.47
C ARG A 821 -26.90 24.06 -25.83
N LEU A 822 -25.68 24.60 -25.89
CA LEU A 822 -24.92 24.75 -27.14
C LEU A 822 -24.17 23.45 -27.48
N ILE A 823 -23.64 22.75 -26.47
CA ILE A 823 -22.98 21.45 -26.63
C ILE A 823 -24.00 20.35 -27.00
N PHE A 824 -25.20 20.39 -26.41
CA PHE A 824 -26.29 19.44 -26.64
C PHE A 824 -27.58 20.17 -27.11
N PRO A 825 -27.72 20.45 -28.41
CA PRO A 825 -28.88 21.12 -28.99
C PRO A 825 -30.19 20.35 -28.78
N ALA A 826 -31.23 21.03 -28.29
CA ALA A 826 -32.54 20.41 -28.04
C ALA A 826 -33.25 19.91 -29.32
N ALA A 827 -32.87 20.43 -30.49
CA ALA A 827 -33.38 19.98 -31.79
C ALA A 827 -32.82 18.62 -32.23
N ASP A 828 -31.81 18.09 -31.55
CA ASP A 828 -31.25 16.76 -31.81
C ASP A 828 -32.02 15.67 -31.03
N GLU A 829 -32.71 16.02 -29.94
CA GLU A 829 -33.41 15.07 -29.04
C GLU A 829 -34.39 14.13 -29.76
N PRO A 830 -35.25 14.58 -30.70
CA PRO A 830 -36.21 13.70 -31.40
C PRO A 830 -35.57 12.65 -32.33
N LEU A 831 -34.24 12.66 -32.48
CA LEU A 831 -33.46 11.83 -33.40
C LEU A 831 -32.55 10.83 -32.67
N LEU A 832 -32.52 10.87 -31.34
CA LEU A 832 -31.73 9.96 -30.51
C LEU A 832 -32.49 8.65 -30.26
N ASN A 833 -31.74 7.55 -30.17
CA ASN A 833 -32.27 6.28 -29.69
C ASN A 833 -32.44 6.35 -28.17
N TYR A 834 -33.65 6.10 -27.67
CA TYR A 834 -33.93 6.09 -26.23
C TYR A 834 -34.00 4.67 -25.67
N VAL A 835 -33.48 4.48 -24.46
CA VAL A 835 -33.55 3.21 -23.74
C VAL A 835 -34.92 3.08 -23.06
N GLU A 836 -35.49 1.88 -23.07
CA GLU A 836 -36.64 1.51 -22.23
C GLU A 836 -36.14 0.77 -20.97
N ASP A 837 -36.54 1.24 -19.78
CA ASP A 837 -36.13 0.71 -18.47
C ASP A 837 -37.34 0.79 -17.51
N ASP A 838 -37.61 -0.27 -16.74
CA ASP A 838 -38.88 -0.51 -16.00
C ASP A 838 -40.18 -0.34 -16.86
N GLY A 839 -40.11 -0.33 -18.19
CA GLY A 839 -41.23 0.03 -19.06
C GLY A 839 -41.48 1.54 -19.20
N GLN A 840 -40.46 2.36 -18.94
CA GLN A 840 -40.45 3.81 -19.20
C GLN A 840 -39.32 4.16 -20.17
N THR A 841 -39.55 5.13 -21.05
CA THR A 841 -38.49 5.77 -21.84
C THR A 841 -37.61 6.63 -20.93
N VAL A 842 -36.33 6.27 -20.82
CA VAL A 842 -35.35 6.93 -19.94
C VAL A 842 -34.34 7.77 -20.74
N GLU A 843 -33.03 7.71 -20.45
CA GLU A 843 -32.00 8.43 -21.20
C GLU A 843 -31.73 7.84 -22.61
N PRO A 844 -31.10 8.59 -23.53
CA PRO A 844 -30.65 8.03 -24.80
C PRO A 844 -29.43 7.11 -24.63
N GLU A 845 -29.28 6.15 -25.56
CA GLU A 845 -28.15 5.20 -25.58
C GLU A 845 -26.81 5.92 -25.43
N TYR A 846 -26.64 7.01 -26.19
CA TYR A 846 -25.65 8.06 -26.02
C TYR A 846 -26.23 9.38 -26.52
N TYR A 847 -25.71 10.50 -25.99
CA TYR A 847 -25.92 11.80 -26.64
C TYR A 847 -24.94 11.97 -27.81
N VAL A 848 -25.23 12.90 -28.72
CA VAL A 848 -24.32 13.26 -29.82
C VAL A 848 -23.99 14.75 -29.71
N PRO A 849 -23.04 15.17 -28.86
CA PRO A 849 -22.68 16.59 -28.69
C PRO A 849 -22.10 17.20 -29.97
N ILE A 850 -22.07 18.54 -30.09
CA ILE A 850 -21.46 19.22 -31.25
C ILE A 850 -19.91 19.16 -31.27
N LEU A 851 -19.30 18.66 -30.19
CA LEU A 851 -17.86 18.64 -29.91
C LEU A 851 -17.54 17.32 -29.17
N PRO A 852 -16.40 16.63 -29.42
CA PRO A 852 -16.11 15.33 -28.81
C PRO A 852 -15.80 15.48 -27.32
N MET A 853 -16.83 15.41 -26.48
CA MET A 853 -16.73 15.71 -25.05
C MET A 853 -15.81 14.75 -24.28
N LEU A 854 -15.58 13.54 -24.81
CA LEU A 854 -14.57 12.60 -24.31
C LEU A 854 -13.14 13.18 -24.36
N LEU A 855 -12.80 13.94 -25.40
CA LEU A 855 -11.51 14.62 -25.50
C LEU A 855 -11.48 15.92 -24.70
N VAL A 856 -12.61 16.63 -24.60
CA VAL A 856 -12.72 17.88 -23.84
C VAL A 856 -12.47 17.65 -22.34
N ASN A 857 -13.25 16.77 -21.71
CA ASN A 857 -13.20 16.54 -20.26
C ASN A 857 -12.38 15.31 -19.85
N GLY A 858 -11.87 14.53 -20.80
CA GLY A 858 -11.20 13.26 -20.52
C GLY A 858 -12.14 12.21 -19.94
N ALA A 859 -11.58 11.06 -19.59
CA ALA A 859 -12.28 10.03 -18.83
C ALA A 859 -11.33 9.05 -18.13
N ASP A 860 -11.60 8.78 -16.85
CA ASP A 860 -10.97 7.69 -16.09
C ASP A 860 -12.00 6.63 -15.71
N GLY A 861 -11.63 5.35 -15.81
CA GLY A 861 -12.51 4.23 -15.48
C GLY A 861 -11.80 2.90 -15.36
N ILE A 862 -12.31 2.01 -14.50
CA ILE A 862 -11.86 0.62 -14.34
C ILE A 862 -13.11 -0.25 -14.28
N GLY A 863 -13.26 -1.15 -15.25
CA GLY A 863 -14.29 -2.18 -15.28
C GLY A 863 -13.68 -3.58 -15.24
N THR A 864 -14.51 -4.60 -15.41
CA THR A 864 -14.07 -5.99 -15.35
C THR A 864 -13.27 -6.39 -16.59
N GLY A 865 -11.94 -6.33 -16.48
CA GLY A 865 -10.99 -6.71 -17.54
C GLY A 865 -10.39 -5.54 -18.32
N TRP A 866 -11.02 -4.37 -18.28
CA TRP A 866 -10.55 -3.14 -18.96
C TRP A 866 -10.44 -1.95 -18.00
N SER A 867 -9.63 -0.99 -18.41
CA SER A 867 -9.60 0.35 -17.83
C SER A 867 -9.41 1.38 -18.93
N THR A 868 -9.79 2.62 -18.67
CA THR A 868 -9.56 3.74 -19.57
C THR A 868 -8.92 4.90 -18.81
N ASN A 869 -8.01 5.59 -19.49
CA ASN A 869 -7.46 6.89 -19.12
C ASN A 869 -7.37 7.70 -20.42
N VAL A 870 -8.33 8.59 -20.65
CA VAL A 870 -8.35 9.53 -21.78
C VAL A 870 -8.02 10.92 -21.23
N PRO A 871 -6.96 11.59 -21.71
CA PRO A 871 -6.61 12.93 -21.24
C PRO A 871 -7.58 14.00 -21.74
N CYS A 872 -7.68 15.07 -20.97
CA CYS A 872 -8.41 16.29 -21.33
C CYS A 872 -7.60 17.13 -22.33
N HIS A 873 -8.29 17.84 -23.22
CA HIS A 873 -7.70 18.69 -24.26
C HIS A 873 -8.38 20.07 -24.29
N HIS A 874 -7.74 21.03 -24.96
CA HIS A 874 -8.25 22.40 -25.02
C HIS A 874 -9.49 22.47 -25.93
N PRO A 875 -10.67 22.91 -25.43
CA PRO A 875 -11.92 22.84 -26.18
C PRO A 875 -11.91 23.71 -27.43
N ILE A 876 -11.16 24.83 -27.42
CA ILE A 876 -11.06 25.70 -28.60
C ILE A 876 -10.18 25.05 -29.69
N GLU A 877 -9.20 24.22 -29.33
CA GLU A 877 -8.45 23.45 -30.34
C GLU A 877 -9.37 22.48 -31.06
N LEU A 878 -10.17 21.72 -30.30
CA LEU A 878 -11.08 20.73 -30.87
C LEU A 878 -12.14 21.38 -31.77
N ILE A 879 -12.60 22.61 -31.44
CA ILE A 879 -13.43 23.41 -32.33
C ILE A 879 -12.67 23.78 -33.60
N ASP A 880 -11.45 24.31 -33.47
CA ASP A 880 -10.67 24.80 -34.62
C ASP A 880 -10.19 23.66 -35.54
N ARG A 881 -9.91 22.46 -35.01
CA ARG A 881 -9.67 21.23 -35.80
C ARG A 881 -10.90 20.83 -36.61
N LEU A 882 -12.09 20.82 -36.01
CA LEU A 882 -13.33 20.55 -36.74
C LEU A 882 -13.56 21.57 -37.87
N LEU A 883 -13.27 22.85 -37.61
CA LEU A 883 -13.34 23.91 -38.62
C LEU A 883 -12.30 23.75 -39.74
N GLU A 884 -11.04 23.41 -39.44
CA GLU A 884 -10.02 23.10 -40.45
C GLU A 884 -10.39 21.86 -41.28
N ARG A 885 -10.99 20.84 -40.65
CA ARG A 885 -11.44 19.60 -41.28
C ARG A 885 -12.58 19.82 -42.26
N PHE A 886 -13.56 20.68 -41.96
CA PHE A 886 -14.60 21.08 -42.94
C PHE A 886 -14.01 21.73 -44.20
N GLU A 887 -12.85 22.40 -44.08
CA GLU A 887 -12.16 23.06 -45.18
C GLU A 887 -11.12 22.15 -45.86
N ASN A 888 -11.02 20.87 -45.47
CA ASN A 888 -10.00 19.89 -45.89
C ASN A 888 -8.55 20.37 -45.65
N LYS A 889 -8.33 21.14 -44.58
CA LYS A 889 -7.03 21.73 -44.19
C LYS A 889 -6.37 21.05 -42.98
N ASP A 890 -6.91 19.91 -42.53
CA ASP A 890 -6.53 19.24 -41.28
C ASP A 890 -5.00 19.03 -41.18
N LYS A 891 -4.38 19.71 -40.21
CA LYS A 891 -2.93 19.67 -40.00
C LYS A 891 -2.59 18.54 -39.06
N SER A 892 -1.69 17.65 -39.51
CA SER A 892 -1.19 16.47 -38.79
C SER A 892 -0.36 16.74 -37.51
N ALA A 893 -0.59 17.86 -36.82
CA ALA A 893 -0.08 18.08 -35.47
C ALA A 893 -0.84 17.20 -34.46
N PRO A 894 -0.17 16.50 -33.53
CA PRO A 894 -0.86 15.78 -32.46
C PRO A 894 -1.66 16.73 -31.56
N CYS A 895 -2.81 16.30 -31.06
CA CYS A 895 -3.51 16.97 -29.97
C CYS A 895 -2.71 16.79 -28.66
N GLU A 896 -2.34 17.89 -27.99
CA GLU A 896 -1.59 17.82 -26.73
C GLU A 896 -2.53 17.94 -25.52
N PRO A 897 -2.33 17.15 -24.45
CA PRO A 897 -3.15 17.23 -23.24
C PRO A 897 -3.12 18.61 -22.59
N TRP A 898 -4.29 19.17 -22.31
CA TRP A 898 -4.46 20.46 -21.67
C TRP A 898 -5.52 20.37 -20.58
N ILE A 899 -5.19 20.92 -19.40
CA ILE A 899 -6.06 20.93 -18.23
C ILE A 899 -6.28 22.39 -17.81
N LYS A 900 -7.55 22.78 -17.66
CA LYS A 900 -7.93 24.13 -17.26
C LYS A 900 -7.28 24.53 -15.93
N GLY A 901 -6.65 25.71 -15.91
CA GLY A 901 -6.00 26.29 -14.73
C GLY A 901 -4.70 25.59 -14.27
N PHE A 902 -4.17 24.62 -15.03
CA PHE A 902 -2.86 24.04 -14.77
C PHE A 902 -1.76 24.92 -15.39
N HIS A 903 -0.74 25.29 -14.60
CA HIS A 903 0.31 26.23 -15.00
C HIS A 903 1.71 25.58 -15.13
N GLY A 904 1.80 24.26 -14.96
CA GLY A 904 3.04 23.51 -15.14
C GLY A 904 3.24 23.06 -16.59
N PRO A 905 4.47 22.73 -17.01
CA PRO A 905 4.71 22.25 -18.37
C PRO A 905 4.15 20.83 -18.55
N VAL A 906 3.66 20.57 -19.76
CA VAL A 906 3.24 19.25 -20.24
C VAL A 906 4.32 18.75 -21.20
N VAL A 907 5.11 17.77 -20.77
CA VAL A 907 6.30 17.29 -21.48
C VAL A 907 6.01 15.96 -22.15
N LYS A 908 6.19 15.88 -23.47
CA LYS A 908 6.02 14.65 -24.25
C LYS A 908 7.08 13.60 -23.91
N ARG A 909 6.67 12.34 -23.82
CA ARG A 909 7.51 11.14 -23.58
C ARG A 909 7.20 10.07 -24.62
N GLU A 910 7.96 8.98 -24.65
CA GLU A 910 7.77 7.88 -25.63
C GLU A 910 6.37 7.24 -25.55
N ASN A 911 5.81 7.14 -24.35
CA ASN A 911 4.55 6.43 -24.07
C ASN A 911 3.48 7.36 -23.45
N GLY A 912 3.39 8.60 -23.95
CA GLY A 912 2.40 9.59 -23.51
C GLY A 912 3.03 10.91 -23.11
N PHE A 913 2.46 11.56 -22.09
CA PHE A 913 2.89 12.88 -21.62
C PHE A 913 3.19 12.85 -20.11
N MET A 914 3.85 13.89 -19.62
CA MET A 914 4.23 14.03 -18.22
C MET A 914 3.98 15.46 -17.78
N THR A 915 3.26 15.65 -16.68
CA THR A 915 3.08 16.98 -16.07
C THR A 915 4.12 17.20 -14.98
N GLU A 916 4.70 18.40 -14.96
CA GLU A 916 5.67 18.80 -13.94
C GLU A 916 5.08 19.94 -13.08
N GLY A 917 5.32 19.89 -11.77
CA GLY A 917 5.04 20.98 -10.84
C GLY A 917 6.14 22.03 -10.87
N VAL A 918 5.76 23.30 -10.83
CA VAL A 918 6.68 24.44 -10.89
C VAL A 918 7.38 24.64 -9.55
N ILE A 919 8.71 24.60 -9.57
CA ILE A 919 9.57 24.86 -8.41
C ILE A 919 10.67 25.87 -8.78
N LYS A 920 10.92 26.87 -7.93
CA LYS A 920 11.96 27.89 -8.13
C LYS A 920 12.70 28.23 -6.83
N VAL A 921 13.95 28.68 -6.94
CA VAL A 921 14.71 29.19 -5.79
C VAL A 921 14.28 30.63 -5.50
N LEU A 922 13.69 30.89 -4.33
CA LEU A 922 13.38 32.26 -3.87
C LEU A 922 14.60 32.94 -3.25
N HIS A 923 15.31 32.22 -2.40
CA HIS A 923 16.44 32.76 -1.65
C HIS A 923 17.58 31.75 -1.59
N ASP A 924 18.76 32.16 -2.05
CA ASP A 924 20.00 31.43 -1.81
C ASP A 924 20.75 32.04 -0.62
N LYS A 925 20.73 31.36 0.53
CA LYS A 925 21.41 31.81 1.75
C LYS A 925 22.69 30.99 1.97
N LYS A 926 23.63 31.52 2.76
CA LYS A 926 24.95 30.89 2.98
C LYS A 926 24.88 29.48 3.60
N LYS A 927 23.78 29.13 4.28
CA LYS A 927 23.54 27.82 4.91
C LYS A 927 22.34 27.04 4.34
N SER A 928 21.50 27.66 3.53
CA SER A 928 20.24 27.04 3.08
C SER A 928 19.68 27.64 1.79
N TRP A 929 18.93 26.83 1.05
CA TRP A 929 18.02 27.28 0.00
C TRP A 929 16.62 27.48 0.58
N THR A 930 15.90 28.48 0.10
CA THR A 930 14.44 28.57 0.22
C THR A 930 13.83 28.42 -1.17
N LEU A 931 13.05 27.38 -1.35
CA LEU A 931 12.44 26.96 -2.61
C LEU A 931 10.93 27.22 -2.54
N GLU A 932 10.35 27.80 -3.58
CA GLU A 932 8.89 27.90 -3.73
C GLU A 932 8.41 26.84 -4.72
N ILE A 933 7.43 26.04 -4.29
CA ILE A 933 6.63 25.15 -5.15
C ILE A 933 5.31 25.86 -5.39
N SER A 934 5.10 26.39 -6.59
CA SER A 934 3.92 27.18 -6.98
C SER A 934 2.90 26.40 -7.82
N GLU A 935 3.20 25.14 -8.16
CA GLU A 935 2.29 24.24 -8.88
C GLU A 935 2.62 22.77 -8.52
N LEU A 936 1.59 21.92 -8.40
CA LEU A 936 1.73 20.47 -8.25
C LEU A 936 1.37 19.77 -9.56
N PRO A 937 2.05 18.68 -9.94
CA PRO A 937 1.65 17.91 -11.12
C PRO A 937 0.28 17.23 -10.91
N LEU A 938 -0.37 16.83 -12.00
CA LEU A 938 -1.74 16.34 -11.97
C LEU A 938 -1.90 15.06 -11.11
N GLY A 939 -3.08 14.93 -10.50
CA GLY A 939 -3.43 13.81 -9.62
C GLY A 939 -2.88 13.90 -8.18
N LYS A 940 -2.19 14.97 -7.79
CA LYS A 940 -1.72 15.19 -6.41
C LYS A 940 -2.52 16.29 -5.72
N SER A 941 -3.15 15.96 -4.60
CA SER A 941 -3.79 16.95 -3.73
C SER A 941 -2.76 17.66 -2.84
N ILE A 942 -3.12 18.83 -2.34
CA ILE A 942 -2.25 19.64 -1.48
C ILE A 942 -2.04 18.95 -0.12
N GLU A 943 -3.05 18.30 0.45
CA GLU A 943 -2.96 17.59 1.74
C GLU A 943 -2.15 16.27 1.63
N ASP A 944 -2.26 15.54 0.52
CA ASP A 944 -1.40 14.38 0.23
C ASP A 944 0.07 14.82 0.09
N TYR A 945 0.31 15.95 -0.58
CA TYR A 945 1.67 16.48 -0.78
C TYR A 945 2.30 17.05 0.50
N LYS A 946 1.51 17.75 1.32
CA LYS A 946 1.87 18.18 2.68
C LYS A 946 2.26 17.00 3.59
N SER A 947 1.53 15.89 3.50
CA SER A 947 1.87 14.65 4.21
C SER A 947 3.23 14.08 3.77
N PHE A 948 3.55 14.17 2.47
CA PHE A 948 4.88 13.83 1.94
C PHE A 948 5.98 14.78 2.45
N LEU A 949 5.75 16.10 2.46
CA LEU A 949 6.71 17.08 3.00
C LEU A 949 6.99 16.85 4.51
N TRP A 950 5.96 16.55 5.32
CA TRP A 950 6.17 16.15 6.72
C TRP A 950 7.03 14.89 6.87
N GLY A 951 6.90 13.93 5.94
CA GLY A 951 7.81 12.78 5.86
C GLY A 951 9.27 13.17 5.61
N LEU A 952 9.52 14.19 4.80
CA LEU A 952 10.88 14.73 4.56
C LEU A 952 11.44 15.48 5.78
N VAL A 953 10.60 16.22 6.52
CA VAL A 953 10.99 16.84 7.81
C VAL A 953 11.36 15.78 8.84
N ALA A 954 10.52 14.73 9.00
CA ALA A 954 10.79 13.63 9.92
C ALA A 954 12.07 12.84 9.56
N ALA A 955 12.35 12.69 8.26
CA ALA A 955 13.59 12.11 7.75
C ALA A 955 14.80 13.08 7.77
N LYS A 956 14.63 14.32 8.28
CA LYS A 956 15.64 15.39 8.33
C LYS A 956 16.22 15.80 6.96
N LYS A 957 15.51 15.53 5.86
CA LYS A 957 15.92 15.90 4.50
C LYS A 957 15.62 17.35 4.14
N ILE A 958 14.62 17.94 4.79
CA ILE A 958 14.34 19.38 4.76
C ILE A 958 14.28 19.90 6.20
N GLN A 959 14.61 21.18 6.39
CA GLN A 959 14.57 21.80 7.72
C GLN A 959 13.14 22.09 8.17
N SER A 960 12.34 22.64 7.27
CA SER A 960 10.94 23.02 7.48
C SER A 960 10.28 23.34 6.14
N PHE A 961 8.97 23.55 6.17
CA PHE A 961 8.24 24.24 5.11
C PHE A 961 7.14 25.13 5.70
N THR A 962 6.64 26.09 4.93
CA THR A 962 5.44 26.89 5.23
C THR A 962 4.44 26.80 4.09
N GLU A 963 3.17 26.99 4.44
CA GLU A 963 2.00 26.81 3.56
C GLU A 963 1.41 28.18 3.22
N HIS A 964 1.31 28.47 1.91
CA HIS A 964 0.84 29.76 1.37
C HIS A 964 -0.17 29.59 0.22
N HIS A 965 -0.69 28.37 0.04
CA HIS A 965 -1.71 28.02 -0.95
C HIS A 965 -3.08 28.63 -0.61
N THR A 966 -3.95 28.73 -1.62
CA THR A 966 -5.39 29.01 -1.43
C THR A 966 -6.24 27.76 -1.72
N ASP A 967 -7.55 27.94 -1.81
CA ASP A 967 -8.51 27.00 -2.38
C ASP A 967 -8.25 26.66 -3.87
N GLN A 968 -7.59 27.57 -4.59
CA GLN A 968 -7.34 27.49 -6.04
C GLN A 968 -5.86 27.33 -6.40
N THR A 969 -4.95 28.02 -5.69
CA THR A 969 -3.53 28.09 -6.05
C THR A 969 -2.63 27.27 -5.12
N VAL A 970 -1.57 26.68 -5.67
CA VAL A 970 -0.53 25.99 -4.89
C VAL A 970 0.54 27.01 -4.48
N CYS A 971 0.94 27.00 -3.21
CA CYS A 971 2.20 27.59 -2.78
C CYS A 971 2.72 26.91 -1.50
N PHE A 972 3.95 26.38 -1.58
CA PHE A 972 4.73 25.92 -0.42
C PHE A 972 6.12 26.55 -0.48
N HIS A 973 6.60 27.09 0.64
CA HIS A 973 8.00 27.52 0.77
C HIS A 973 8.77 26.49 1.59
N VAL A 974 9.76 25.83 0.98
CA VAL A 974 10.52 24.74 1.60
C VAL A 974 11.96 25.19 1.88
N VAL A 975 12.48 24.86 3.07
CA VAL A 975 13.85 25.21 3.48
C VAL A 975 14.74 23.97 3.48
N VAL A 976 15.79 23.99 2.66
CA VAL A 976 16.76 22.89 2.50
C VAL A 976 18.13 23.36 2.97
N LEU A 977 18.82 22.57 3.80
CA LEU A 977 20.16 22.92 4.31
C LEU A 977 21.25 22.56 3.30
N LYS A 978 22.25 23.44 3.15
CA LYS A 978 23.46 23.22 2.33
C LYS A 978 24.52 22.34 3.00
N GLU A 979 24.24 21.84 4.20
CA GLU A 979 25.19 21.07 5.02
C GLU A 979 25.16 19.57 4.70
N ASP A 980 24.22 19.10 3.87
CA ASP A 980 24.19 17.75 3.32
C ASP A 980 25.09 17.67 2.07
N SER A 981 26.19 16.90 2.18
CA SER A 981 27.20 16.76 1.13
C SER A 981 26.69 16.13 -0.16
N SER A 982 25.51 15.50 -0.15
CA SER A 982 24.89 14.92 -1.35
C SER A 982 24.30 15.96 -2.32
N LEU A 983 24.12 17.22 -1.89
CA LEU A 983 23.48 18.30 -2.68
C LEU A 983 24.46 19.35 -3.21
N LEU A 984 25.76 19.21 -2.99
CA LEU A 984 26.76 20.28 -3.24
C LEU A 984 27.52 20.19 -4.57
N ASN A 985 27.43 19.07 -5.29
CA ASN A 985 28.39 18.77 -6.39
C ASN A 985 27.82 18.89 -7.82
N GLU A 986 26.50 18.90 -8.01
CA GLU A 986 25.86 18.95 -9.35
C GLU A 986 24.59 19.82 -9.34
N ASN A 987 24.08 20.18 -10.52
CA ASN A 987 22.81 20.89 -10.68
C ASN A 987 21.65 20.00 -10.20
N VAL A 988 21.17 20.23 -8.97
CA VAL A 988 20.10 19.42 -8.37
C VAL A 988 18.79 19.57 -9.16
N ASP A 989 18.32 18.45 -9.72
CA ASP A 989 16.98 18.33 -10.29
C ASP A 989 15.93 18.36 -9.17
N TRP A 990 15.52 19.58 -8.82
CA TRP A 990 14.54 19.83 -7.76
C TRP A 990 13.16 19.23 -8.09
N VAL A 991 12.78 19.14 -9.37
CA VAL A 991 11.53 18.53 -9.82
C VAL A 991 11.49 17.05 -9.43
N LYS A 992 12.54 16.28 -9.75
CA LYS A 992 12.66 14.87 -9.33
C LYS A 992 12.84 14.70 -7.83
N TRP A 993 13.65 15.54 -7.18
CA TRP A 993 13.91 15.44 -5.74
C TRP A 993 12.62 15.60 -4.91
N PHE A 994 11.79 16.58 -5.27
CA PHE A 994 10.49 16.84 -4.66
C PHE A 994 9.35 16.00 -5.24
N LYS A 995 9.64 15.08 -6.17
CA LYS A 995 8.65 14.24 -6.89
C LYS A 995 7.52 15.06 -7.51
N LEU A 996 7.87 16.16 -8.16
CA LEU A 996 6.93 17.05 -8.85
C LEU A 996 6.60 16.56 -10.27
N GLU A 997 6.84 15.29 -10.61
CA GLU A 997 6.43 14.66 -11.87
C GLU A 997 5.14 13.82 -11.69
N SER A 998 4.27 13.77 -12.71
CA SER A 998 3.13 12.84 -12.80
C SER A 998 2.81 12.49 -14.26
N ASN A 999 2.58 11.22 -14.56
CA ASN A 999 2.38 10.72 -15.94
C ASN A 999 0.93 10.85 -16.40
N VAL A 1000 0.73 11.22 -17.66
CA VAL A 1000 -0.55 11.26 -18.37
C VAL A 1000 -0.50 10.19 -19.48
N ASN A 1001 -1.30 9.14 -19.36
CA ASN A 1001 -1.06 7.88 -20.07
C ASN A 1001 -1.99 7.65 -21.27
N THR A 1002 -1.57 8.08 -22.46
CA THR A 1002 -2.32 7.86 -23.71
C THR A 1002 -2.36 6.38 -24.15
N THR A 1003 -1.54 5.48 -23.59
CA THR A 1003 -1.47 4.08 -24.07
C THR A 1003 -2.71 3.24 -23.75
N ASN A 1004 -3.67 3.75 -22.99
CA ASN A 1004 -4.80 3.00 -22.42
C ASN A 1004 -6.17 3.67 -22.63
N MET A 1005 -6.37 4.31 -23.78
CA MET A 1005 -7.66 4.91 -24.14
C MET A 1005 -8.63 3.83 -24.65
N HIS A 1006 -9.64 3.50 -23.84
CA HIS A 1006 -10.73 2.58 -24.21
C HIS A 1006 -12.08 3.28 -24.09
N ALA A 1007 -12.96 3.08 -25.06
CA ALA A 1007 -14.34 3.58 -25.04
C ALA A 1007 -15.24 2.65 -25.85
N PHE A 1008 -16.55 2.66 -25.56
CA PHE A 1008 -17.53 2.03 -26.43
C PHE A 1008 -17.70 2.85 -27.70
N ASP A 1009 -17.76 2.19 -28.86
CA ASP A 1009 -18.09 2.82 -30.14
C ASP A 1009 -19.60 3.10 -30.27
N ALA A 1010 -20.02 3.69 -31.40
CA ALA A 1010 -21.42 3.98 -31.71
C ALA A 1010 -22.32 2.72 -31.84
N ALA A 1011 -21.73 1.52 -31.94
CA ALA A 1011 -22.42 0.24 -31.97
C ALA A 1011 -22.39 -0.50 -30.62
N GLY A 1012 -21.93 0.17 -29.54
CA GLY A 1012 -21.87 -0.40 -28.20
C GLY A 1012 -20.74 -1.41 -27.98
N LYS A 1013 -19.78 -1.52 -28.90
CA LYS A 1013 -18.63 -2.43 -28.77
C LYS A 1013 -17.43 -1.71 -28.17
N LEU A 1014 -16.76 -2.37 -27.22
CA LEU A 1014 -15.61 -1.81 -26.52
C LEU A 1014 -14.36 -1.85 -27.41
N GLN A 1015 -13.83 -0.68 -27.77
CA GLN A 1015 -12.63 -0.53 -28.60
C GLN A 1015 -11.47 0.09 -27.80
N LYS A 1016 -10.25 -0.05 -28.34
CA LYS A 1016 -9.05 0.68 -27.90
C LYS A 1016 -8.66 1.66 -29.00
N TYR A 1017 -8.39 2.90 -28.61
CA TYR A 1017 -7.85 3.95 -29.45
C TYR A 1017 -6.35 4.12 -29.12
N ALA A 1018 -5.51 4.28 -30.13
CA ALA A 1018 -4.07 4.48 -30.00
C ALA A 1018 -3.69 5.96 -29.81
N SER A 1019 -4.51 6.88 -30.32
CA SER A 1019 -4.29 8.32 -30.24
C SER A 1019 -5.60 9.10 -30.03
N SER A 1020 -5.50 10.40 -29.76
CA SER A 1020 -6.67 11.26 -29.53
C SER A 1020 -7.35 11.65 -30.84
N GLU A 1021 -6.61 11.60 -31.94
CA GLU A 1021 -7.08 11.79 -33.31
C GLU A 1021 -8.02 10.65 -33.73
N GLU A 1022 -7.73 9.39 -33.37
CA GLU A 1022 -8.64 8.26 -33.64
C GLU A 1022 -10.00 8.41 -32.93
N ILE A 1023 -10.04 9.06 -31.75
CA ILE A 1023 -11.28 9.38 -31.04
C ILE A 1023 -12.05 10.49 -31.77
N LEU A 1024 -11.36 11.51 -32.29
CA LEU A 1024 -11.95 12.56 -33.13
C LEU A 1024 -12.50 11.98 -34.45
N ASP A 1025 -11.78 11.06 -35.07
CA ASP A 1025 -12.18 10.34 -36.29
C ASP A 1025 -13.41 9.46 -36.08
N ALA A 1026 -13.52 8.78 -34.94
CA ALA A 1026 -14.71 7.99 -34.58
C ALA A 1026 -15.94 8.86 -34.31
N PHE A 1027 -15.76 10.04 -33.73
CA PHE A 1027 -16.84 10.99 -33.42
C PHE A 1027 -17.36 11.76 -34.66
N TYR A 1028 -16.45 12.23 -35.52
CA TYR A 1028 -16.77 13.12 -36.64
C TYR A 1028 -17.92 12.67 -37.56
N PRO A 1029 -17.92 11.43 -38.12
CA PRO A 1029 -18.96 11.02 -39.07
C PRO A 1029 -20.33 10.89 -38.41
N ILE A 1030 -20.39 10.42 -37.17
CA ILE A 1030 -21.65 10.24 -36.42
C ILE A 1030 -22.32 11.60 -36.15
N ARG A 1031 -21.54 12.65 -35.82
CA ARG A 1031 -22.11 13.99 -35.67
C ARG A 1031 -22.53 14.61 -37.00
N LEU A 1032 -21.80 14.35 -38.09
CA LEU A 1032 -22.17 14.83 -39.43
C LEU A 1032 -23.48 14.20 -39.94
N GLU A 1033 -23.61 12.87 -39.84
CA GLU A 1033 -24.83 12.14 -40.19
C GLU A 1033 -26.05 12.67 -39.40
N LEU A 1034 -25.86 12.97 -38.12
CA LEU A 1034 -26.94 13.55 -37.31
C LEU A 1034 -27.34 14.95 -37.78
N TYR A 1035 -26.42 15.79 -38.27
CA TYR A 1035 -26.80 17.07 -38.90
C TYR A 1035 -27.57 16.90 -40.20
N GLU A 1036 -27.26 15.88 -41.01
CA GLU A 1036 -28.03 15.56 -42.23
C GLU A 1036 -29.46 15.12 -41.88
N ARG A 1037 -29.59 14.20 -40.91
CA ARG A 1037 -30.88 13.77 -40.35
C ARG A 1037 -31.65 14.93 -39.72
N ARG A 1038 -30.97 15.81 -38.98
CA ARG A 1038 -31.55 17.00 -38.34
C ARG A 1038 -31.99 18.05 -39.35
N LYS A 1039 -31.21 18.33 -40.40
CA LYS A 1039 -31.64 19.21 -41.48
C LYS A 1039 -32.93 18.68 -42.11
N LYS A 1040 -32.95 17.39 -42.47
CA LYS A 1040 -34.14 16.76 -43.07
C LYS A 1040 -35.36 16.91 -42.15
N PHE A 1041 -35.24 16.54 -40.88
CA PHE A 1041 -36.30 16.65 -39.89
C PHE A 1041 -36.80 18.10 -39.72
N LEU A 1042 -35.90 19.09 -39.64
CA LEU A 1042 -36.27 20.49 -39.51
C LEU A 1042 -36.95 21.04 -40.77
N VAL A 1043 -36.54 20.62 -41.97
CA VAL A 1043 -37.18 20.98 -43.25
C VAL A 1043 -38.57 20.36 -43.35
N GLU A 1044 -38.72 19.07 -43.03
CA GLU A 1044 -40.01 18.37 -43.03
C GLU A 1044 -40.99 19.01 -42.02
N LYS A 1045 -40.55 19.20 -40.77
CA LYS A 1045 -41.31 19.86 -39.71
C LYS A 1045 -41.73 21.29 -40.09
N THR A 1046 -40.78 22.11 -40.55
CA THR A 1046 -41.08 23.51 -40.91
C THR A 1046 -42.00 23.59 -42.12
N SER A 1047 -41.91 22.63 -43.05
CA SER A 1047 -42.87 22.51 -44.16
C SER A 1047 -44.29 22.19 -43.67
N CYS A 1048 -44.44 21.29 -42.68
CA CYS A 1048 -45.73 21.01 -42.05
C CYS A 1048 -46.27 22.23 -41.27
N GLU A 1049 -45.41 22.97 -40.57
CA GLU A 1049 -45.78 24.23 -39.91
C GLU A 1049 -46.23 25.31 -40.91
N VAL A 1050 -45.53 25.46 -42.05
CA VAL A 1050 -45.91 26.34 -43.16
C VAL A 1050 -47.29 25.98 -43.70
N LYS A 1051 -47.50 24.74 -44.16
CA LYS A 1051 -48.82 24.29 -44.68
C LYS A 1051 -49.95 24.49 -43.67
N ARG A 1052 -49.68 24.26 -42.38
CA ARG A 1052 -50.66 24.46 -41.30
C ARG A 1052 -51.00 25.95 -41.10
N LEU A 1053 -50.04 26.86 -41.31
CA LEU A 1053 -50.27 28.30 -41.30
C LEU A 1053 -50.98 28.77 -42.57
N GLU A 1054 -50.59 28.29 -43.76
CA GLU A 1054 -51.26 28.57 -45.04
C GLU A 1054 -52.75 28.20 -44.97
N ASN A 1055 -53.06 26.97 -44.52
CA ASN A 1055 -54.44 26.51 -44.34
C ASN A 1055 -55.21 27.36 -43.30
N ARG A 1056 -54.57 27.84 -42.22
CA ARG A 1056 -55.22 28.74 -41.24
C ARG A 1056 -55.45 30.15 -41.78
N VAL A 1057 -54.48 30.75 -42.48
CA VAL A 1057 -54.63 32.06 -43.15
C VAL A 1057 -55.77 31.98 -44.17
N ARG A 1058 -55.74 30.97 -45.04
CA ARG A 1058 -56.77 30.70 -46.04
C ARG A 1058 -58.15 30.52 -45.41
N PHE A 1059 -58.28 29.70 -44.37
CA PHE A 1059 -59.54 29.49 -43.66
C PHE A 1059 -60.09 30.77 -43.01
N VAL A 1060 -59.24 31.58 -42.36
CA VAL A 1060 -59.64 32.86 -41.75
C VAL A 1060 -60.12 33.84 -42.84
N GLN A 1061 -59.37 34.00 -43.93
CA GLN A 1061 -59.76 34.85 -45.06
C GLN A 1061 -61.08 34.39 -45.69
N VAL A 1062 -61.25 33.08 -45.92
CA VAL A 1062 -62.48 32.48 -46.47
C VAL A 1062 -63.68 32.65 -45.54
N MET A 1063 -63.50 32.67 -44.22
CA MET A 1063 -64.59 32.91 -43.26
C MET A 1063 -64.90 34.41 -43.04
N VAL A 1064 -63.95 35.31 -43.31
CA VAL A 1064 -64.13 36.78 -43.23
C VAL A 1064 -64.67 37.39 -44.53
N SER A 1065 -64.40 36.79 -45.70
CA SER A 1065 -64.99 37.17 -46.99
C SER A 1065 -66.51 37.02 -47.02
N THR A 1066 -67.24 37.95 -47.64
CA THR A 1066 -68.71 37.85 -47.82
C THR A 1066 -69.12 36.82 -48.85
N ASP A 1067 -68.31 36.65 -49.89
CA ASP A 1067 -68.68 35.94 -51.12
C ASP A 1067 -68.19 34.47 -51.08
N SER A 1068 -68.23 33.90 -49.89
CA SER A 1068 -67.63 32.61 -49.54
C SER A 1068 -68.68 31.51 -49.37
N ASP A 1069 -68.57 30.46 -50.19
CA ASP A 1069 -69.34 29.22 -50.06
C ASP A 1069 -69.25 28.62 -48.64
N LEU A 1070 -68.07 28.65 -48.02
CA LEU A 1070 -67.86 28.06 -46.70
C LEU A 1070 -68.62 28.84 -45.62
N ARG A 1071 -68.68 30.18 -45.76
CA ARG A 1071 -69.42 31.08 -44.86
C ARG A 1071 -70.93 31.08 -45.12
N SER A 1072 -71.36 30.99 -46.37
CA SER A 1072 -72.78 30.87 -46.72
C SER A 1072 -73.33 29.52 -46.24
N MET A 1073 -72.57 28.43 -46.43
CA MET A 1073 -72.86 27.13 -45.81
C MET A 1073 -72.90 27.22 -44.28
N TRP A 1074 -71.95 27.90 -43.62
CA TRP A 1074 -71.95 28.04 -42.16
C TRP A 1074 -73.24 28.72 -41.63
N SER A 1075 -73.79 29.65 -42.42
CA SER A 1075 -75.03 30.36 -42.10
C SER A 1075 -76.26 29.44 -42.10
N SER A 1076 -76.23 28.30 -42.79
CA SER A 1076 -77.30 27.29 -42.78
C SER A 1076 -77.20 26.26 -41.64
N ARG A 1077 -76.26 26.44 -40.68
CA ARG A 1077 -76.00 25.54 -39.54
C ARG A 1077 -75.72 24.07 -39.95
N PRO A 1078 -74.62 23.82 -40.70
CA PRO A 1078 -74.27 22.50 -41.22
C PRO A 1078 -73.79 21.56 -40.10
N THR A 1079 -73.84 20.25 -40.34
CA THR A 1079 -73.28 19.24 -39.42
C THR A 1079 -71.75 19.17 -39.54
N LYS A 1080 -71.05 18.67 -38.50
CA LYS A 1080 -69.58 18.53 -38.53
C LYS A 1080 -69.11 17.74 -39.77
N ALA A 1081 -69.81 16.65 -40.11
CA ALA A 1081 -69.52 15.84 -41.29
C ALA A 1081 -69.64 16.62 -42.61
N GLN A 1082 -70.65 17.49 -42.76
CA GLN A 1082 -70.78 18.36 -43.95
C GLN A 1082 -69.64 19.36 -44.06
N VAL A 1083 -69.22 19.96 -42.95
CA VAL A 1083 -68.08 20.89 -42.91
C VAL A 1083 -66.77 20.16 -43.24
N VAL A 1084 -66.52 19.00 -42.64
CA VAL A 1084 -65.33 18.15 -42.91
C VAL A 1084 -65.30 17.70 -44.38
N ALA A 1085 -66.44 17.34 -44.97
CA ALA A 1085 -66.54 17.01 -46.38
C ALA A 1085 -66.23 18.21 -47.30
N ARG A 1086 -66.73 19.41 -46.97
CA ARG A 1086 -66.47 20.63 -47.75
C ARG A 1086 -65.01 21.08 -47.65
N LEU A 1087 -64.38 21.03 -46.47
CA LEU A 1087 -62.95 21.33 -46.30
C LEU A 1087 -62.06 20.35 -47.08
N ARG A 1088 -62.42 19.06 -47.09
CA ARG A 1088 -61.74 18.04 -47.91
C ARG A 1088 -61.94 18.30 -49.41
N ALA A 1089 -63.13 18.72 -49.85
CA ALA A 1089 -63.42 19.03 -51.25
C ALA A 1089 -62.72 20.32 -51.75
N GLU A 1090 -62.50 21.31 -50.88
CA GLU A 1090 -61.70 22.50 -51.19
C GLU A 1090 -60.19 22.26 -51.14
N GLY A 1091 -59.73 21.07 -50.72
CA GLY A 1091 -58.30 20.77 -50.61
C GLY A 1091 -57.61 21.57 -49.50
N TYR A 1092 -58.17 21.55 -48.29
CA TYR A 1092 -57.37 21.79 -47.08
C TYR A 1092 -56.67 20.48 -46.67
N ASP A 1093 -55.45 20.55 -46.13
CA ASP A 1093 -54.76 19.37 -45.60
C ASP A 1093 -55.42 18.88 -44.30
N THR A 1094 -55.48 17.56 -44.13
CA THR A 1094 -55.93 16.93 -42.87
C THR A 1094 -54.84 17.00 -41.80
N ILE A 1095 -55.21 16.84 -40.53
CA ILE A 1095 -54.26 16.81 -39.41
C ILE A 1095 -53.18 15.72 -39.59
N GLY A 1096 -53.51 14.59 -40.23
CA GLY A 1096 -52.55 13.53 -40.57
C GLY A 1096 -51.56 13.92 -41.67
N ALA A 1097 -51.92 14.82 -42.58
CA ALA A 1097 -51.03 15.35 -43.63
C ALA A 1097 -50.18 16.56 -43.18
N LEU A 1098 -50.40 17.05 -41.95
CA LEU A 1098 -49.74 18.21 -41.34
C LEU A 1098 -48.89 17.85 -40.11
N ARG A 1099 -48.45 16.59 -40.02
CA ARG A 1099 -47.84 16.02 -38.81
C ARG A 1099 -46.37 15.64 -39.00
N ASP A 1100 -45.61 15.81 -37.92
CA ASP A 1100 -44.39 15.03 -37.68
C ASP A 1100 -44.80 13.57 -37.40
N ALA A 1101 -43.93 12.61 -37.73
CA ALA A 1101 -44.23 11.17 -37.58
C ALA A 1101 -44.45 10.67 -36.13
N ASN A 1102 -44.29 11.54 -35.12
CA ASN A 1102 -44.28 11.19 -33.69
C ASN A 1102 -45.54 11.63 -32.92
N ASP A 1103 -46.53 12.26 -33.56
CA ASP A 1103 -47.79 12.63 -32.91
C ASP A 1103 -48.79 11.44 -32.91
N GLU A 1104 -49.28 11.00 -31.74
CA GLU A 1104 -50.41 10.04 -31.64
C GLU A 1104 -51.74 10.64 -32.16
N VAL A 1105 -52.59 9.85 -32.82
CA VAL A 1105 -53.98 10.24 -33.19
C VAL A 1105 -55.01 9.39 -32.46
N SER A 1106 -56.20 9.94 -32.27
CA SER A 1106 -57.42 9.13 -32.33
C SER A 1106 -57.79 8.88 -33.79
N ASP A 1107 -58.00 7.64 -34.22
CA ASP A 1107 -58.37 7.25 -35.60
C ASP A 1107 -59.81 7.64 -36.01
N SER A 1108 -60.20 8.91 -35.79
CA SER A 1108 -61.50 9.47 -36.14
C SER A 1108 -61.38 10.45 -37.31
N PRO A 1109 -61.86 10.10 -38.51
CA PRO A 1109 -61.92 11.01 -39.66
C PRO A 1109 -62.77 12.26 -39.42
N GLU A 1110 -63.62 12.27 -38.38
CA GLU A 1110 -64.37 13.47 -38.01
C GLU A 1110 -63.49 14.58 -37.43
N ASN A 1111 -62.26 14.27 -36.98
CA ASN A 1111 -61.34 15.22 -36.33
C ASN A 1111 -60.26 15.78 -37.27
N ASP A 1112 -60.26 15.38 -38.55
CA ASP A 1112 -59.27 15.75 -39.57
C ASP A 1112 -58.96 17.25 -39.65
N PHE A 1113 -59.95 18.11 -39.41
CA PHE A 1113 -59.84 19.56 -39.53
C PHE A 1113 -60.02 20.31 -38.21
N ASP A 1114 -59.91 19.63 -37.06
CA ASP A 1114 -60.08 20.25 -35.75
C ASP A 1114 -59.11 21.42 -35.49
N TYR A 1115 -57.96 21.47 -36.16
CA TYR A 1115 -57.02 22.59 -36.10
C TYR A 1115 -57.51 23.89 -36.79
N LEU A 1116 -58.52 23.78 -37.66
CA LEU A 1116 -59.27 24.92 -38.23
C LEU A 1116 -60.58 25.14 -37.46
N LEU A 1117 -61.29 24.07 -37.14
CA LEU A 1117 -62.64 24.13 -36.55
C LEU A 1117 -62.66 24.55 -35.07
N LYS A 1118 -61.54 24.43 -34.35
CA LYS A 1118 -61.37 24.94 -32.97
C LYS A 1118 -60.77 26.36 -32.92
N THR A 1119 -60.74 27.07 -34.05
CA THR A 1119 -60.37 28.50 -34.13
C THR A 1119 -61.32 29.34 -33.27
N SER A 1120 -60.78 30.08 -32.30
CA SER A 1120 -61.56 31.00 -31.45
C SER A 1120 -62.08 32.19 -32.26
N PHE A 1121 -63.25 32.72 -31.92
CA PHE A 1121 -63.85 33.88 -32.62
C PHE A 1121 -62.92 35.11 -32.64
N LEU A 1122 -62.08 35.28 -31.63
CA LEU A 1122 -61.08 36.36 -31.55
C LEU A 1122 -59.94 36.23 -32.57
N GLN A 1123 -59.83 35.11 -33.30
CA GLN A 1123 -58.80 34.89 -34.33
C GLN A 1123 -59.25 35.37 -35.73
N PHE A 1124 -60.48 35.84 -35.88
CA PHE A 1124 -60.99 36.46 -37.10
C PHE A 1124 -60.88 38.00 -37.08
N THR A 1125 -60.15 38.61 -36.13
CA THR A 1125 -59.85 40.04 -36.17
C THR A 1125 -58.78 40.35 -37.22
N GLU A 1126 -58.78 41.58 -37.72
CA GLU A 1126 -57.77 42.08 -38.66
C GLU A 1126 -56.36 41.96 -38.05
N GLU A 1127 -56.20 42.35 -36.79
CA GLU A 1127 -54.95 42.25 -36.01
C GLU A 1127 -54.38 40.83 -35.97
N TYR A 1128 -55.24 39.83 -35.69
CA TYR A 1128 -54.82 38.42 -35.65
C TYR A 1128 -54.55 37.89 -37.06
N THR A 1129 -55.31 38.31 -38.06
CA THR A 1129 -55.11 37.92 -39.47
C THR A 1129 -53.76 38.43 -39.98
N THR A 1130 -53.44 39.71 -39.75
CA THR A 1130 -52.14 40.32 -40.08
C THR A 1130 -51.01 39.61 -39.35
N LYS A 1131 -51.17 39.31 -38.05
CA LYS A 1131 -50.18 38.52 -37.32
C LYS A 1131 -49.96 37.14 -37.95
N LEU A 1132 -51.03 36.42 -38.26
CA LEU A 1132 -50.98 35.06 -38.79
C LEU A 1132 -50.30 35.01 -40.17
N GLN A 1133 -50.45 36.06 -40.98
CA GLN A 1133 -49.70 36.26 -42.23
C GLN A 1133 -48.20 36.52 -41.95
N GLY A 1134 -47.87 37.38 -40.98
CA GLY A 1134 -46.47 37.62 -40.58
C GLY A 1134 -45.78 36.39 -39.97
N ASP A 1135 -46.51 35.56 -39.22
CA ASP A 1135 -46.04 34.27 -38.71
C ASP A 1135 -45.72 33.32 -39.89
N LEU A 1136 -46.58 33.27 -40.92
CA LEU A 1136 -46.37 32.49 -42.16
C LEU A 1136 -45.17 33.00 -42.98
N GLU A 1137 -45.06 34.29 -43.25
CA GLU A 1137 -43.89 34.88 -43.95
C GLU A 1137 -42.58 34.62 -43.22
N THR A 1138 -42.62 34.56 -41.89
CA THR A 1138 -41.45 34.22 -41.06
C THR A 1138 -41.07 32.75 -41.21
N LYS A 1139 -42.06 31.84 -41.20
CA LYS A 1139 -41.83 30.39 -41.39
C LYS A 1139 -41.38 30.02 -42.81
N LEU A 1140 -41.90 30.69 -43.85
CA LEU A 1140 -41.43 30.53 -45.24
C LEU A 1140 -39.97 30.97 -45.41
N ARG A 1141 -39.56 32.07 -44.77
CA ARG A 1141 -38.14 32.50 -44.74
C ARG A 1141 -37.25 31.55 -43.94
N GLU A 1142 -37.75 30.99 -42.84
CA GLU A 1142 -37.03 29.97 -42.07
C GLU A 1142 -36.79 28.70 -42.90
N LEU A 1143 -37.83 28.17 -43.56
CA LEU A 1143 -37.73 27.02 -44.46
C LEU A 1143 -36.74 27.28 -45.60
N THR A 1144 -36.87 28.41 -46.29
CA THR A 1144 -35.97 28.81 -47.39
C THR A 1144 -34.50 28.88 -46.93
N ARG A 1145 -34.24 29.34 -45.70
CA ARG A 1145 -32.89 29.33 -45.11
C ARG A 1145 -32.41 27.91 -44.83
N LEU A 1146 -33.24 27.07 -44.20
CA LEU A 1146 -32.89 25.67 -43.88
C LEU A 1146 -32.58 24.85 -45.14
N ASP A 1147 -33.33 25.03 -46.22
CA ASP A 1147 -33.06 24.39 -47.51
C ASP A 1147 -31.72 24.84 -48.11
N ALA A 1148 -31.38 26.13 -48.01
CA ALA A 1148 -30.12 26.68 -48.53
C ALA A 1148 -28.88 26.33 -47.69
N THR A 1149 -28.99 26.27 -46.34
CA THR A 1149 -27.86 25.97 -45.45
C THR A 1149 -27.47 24.49 -45.51
N SER A 1150 -26.18 24.16 -45.64
CA SER A 1150 -25.71 22.76 -45.61
C SER A 1150 -25.59 22.21 -44.18
N ALA A 1151 -25.57 20.89 -44.02
CA ALA A 1151 -25.34 20.23 -42.72
C ALA A 1151 -24.00 20.67 -42.07
N VAL A 1152 -22.95 20.84 -42.89
CA VAL A 1152 -21.64 21.36 -42.47
C VAL A 1152 -21.73 22.81 -42.01
N GLU A 1153 -22.47 23.67 -42.72
CA GLU A 1153 -22.58 25.09 -42.34
C GLU A 1153 -23.45 25.26 -41.07
N MET A 1154 -24.49 24.42 -40.87
CA MET A 1154 -25.21 24.35 -39.59
C MET A 1154 -24.27 24.01 -38.43
N TRP A 1155 -23.37 23.03 -38.62
CA TRP A 1155 -22.38 22.67 -37.60
C TRP A 1155 -21.37 23.81 -37.36
N LYS A 1156 -20.93 24.48 -38.43
CA LYS A 1156 -20.03 25.65 -38.39
C LYS A 1156 -20.66 26.82 -37.61
N GLU A 1157 -21.94 27.13 -37.84
CA GLU A 1157 -22.70 28.15 -37.09
C GLU A 1157 -22.74 27.81 -35.58
N GLU A 1158 -23.08 26.57 -35.21
CA GLU A 1158 -23.20 26.14 -33.80
C GLU A 1158 -21.83 26.06 -33.09
N LEU A 1159 -20.78 25.57 -33.76
CA LEU A 1159 -19.41 25.55 -33.24
C LEU A 1159 -18.86 26.96 -32.99
N LEU A 1160 -19.10 27.90 -33.90
CA LEU A 1160 -18.70 29.30 -33.72
C LEU A 1160 -19.50 29.99 -32.61
N ALA A 1161 -20.76 29.60 -32.38
CA ALA A 1161 -21.54 30.05 -31.24
C ALA A 1161 -20.95 29.53 -29.91
N LEU A 1162 -20.60 28.25 -29.84
CA LEU A 1162 -19.93 27.66 -28.66
C LEU A 1162 -18.56 28.29 -28.40
N LYS A 1163 -17.73 28.51 -29.43
CA LYS A 1163 -16.43 29.18 -29.31
C LYS A 1163 -16.57 30.57 -28.69
N ARG A 1164 -17.52 31.38 -29.18
CA ARG A 1164 -17.83 32.71 -28.60
C ARG A 1164 -18.31 32.62 -27.15
N ALA A 1165 -19.17 31.65 -26.82
CA ALA A 1165 -19.68 31.48 -25.46
C ALA A 1165 -18.58 31.08 -24.46
N LEU A 1166 -17.71 30.13 -24.82
CA LEU A 1166 -16.59 29.71 -23.97
C LEU A 1166 -15.62 30.88 -23.71
N LEU A 1167 -15.15 31.54 -24.79
CA LEU A 1167 -14.22 32.67 -24.70
C LEU A 1167 -14.76 33.90 -23.93
N ALA A 1168 -16.09 34.04 -23.83
CA ALA A 1168 -16.75 35.05 -23.02
C ALA A 1168 -17.02 34.62 -21.57
N THR A 1169 -16.98 33.32 -21.28
CA THR A 1169 -17.24 32.75 -19.94
C THR A 1169 -15.99 32.70 -19.07
N ASP A 1170 -14.83 32.37 -19.65
CA ASP A 1170 -13.56 32.31 -18.91
C ASP A 1170 -12.37 32.72 -19.81
N PRO A 1171 -11.56 33.72 -19.41
CA PRO A 1171 -10.34 34.09 -20.13
C PRO A 1171 -9.33 32.95 -20.30
N GLN A 1172 -9.36 31.90 -19.46
CA GLN A 1172 -8.45 30.75 -19.55
C GLN A 1172 -8.60 29.90 -20.82
N TYR A 1173 -9.69 30.07 -21.60
CA TYR A 1173 -9.83 29.44 -22.92
C TYR A 1173 -9.15 30.25 -24.05
N GLN A 1174 -8.53 31.39 -23.74
CA GLN A 1174 -7.75 32.17 -24.69
C GLN A 1174 -6.33 31.60 -24.79
N TYR A 1175 -5.87 31.31 -26.02
CA TYR A 1175 -4.49 30.90 -26.26
C TYR A 1175 -3.51 32.04 -25.95
N ASN A 1176 -2.76 31.89 -24.86
CA ASN A 1176 -1.46 32.55 -24.74
C ASN A 1176 -0.45 31.79 -25.61
N HIS A 1177 -0.24 32.25 -26.84
CA HIS A 1177 1.00 31.93 -27.55
C HIS A 1177 2.16 32.64 -26.84
N GLN A 1178 2.99 31.85 -26.16
CA GLN A 1178 4.35 32.21 -25.72
C GLN A 1178 5.34 31.21 -26.32
#